data_AF-A0A9E3Q4T3-F1
#
_entry.id   AF-A0A9E3Q4T3-F1
#
_cell.length_a   1.000
_cell.length_b   1.000
_cell.length_c   1.000
_cell.angle_alpha   90.00
_cell.angle_beta   90.00
_cell.angle_gamma   90.00
#
_symmetry.space_group_name_H-M   'P 1'
#
loop_
_entity.id
_entity.type
_entity.pdbx_description
1 polymer ?
#
loop_
_entity_poly.entity_id
_entity_poly.type
_entity_poly.pdbx_seq_one_letter_code
_entity_poly.pdbx_strand_id
1 'polypeptide(L)'
;METRTAAGGPDVMCSIQCRFGGPPVRRTGGGWKAWALGWLCAVGTGAAASAANIALEGTGILGVNSAVNSEPGTLRFNGGVRANINDGNDLTRVDNWFGNAGTDMGQAFSFVGIVWNGMRYDTITTLTLHMATFGDGGWFGAQNNGPGAGGLLTAADLIEPTVQISTDRGQTWSTVAHTSDYLALMDGHTIGGGGNPNPTWNVLTFHLNTPATRVNGIRLIGENGGTADGNGFIGVFEFEVEATPAVDTDGDGMPDAWEVEHSLNVGVNDAGEDPDGDGLTNLEEFQRGTDPRNPDTDGDGFNDGFEVAMGSDPLDPSSIPDNWALQGTGIMGTKEAIDDGPELETPHFQAGVLANINDDDNTTRVDTWNGTQPGTVSFVGIVWDEPLDAGRPVGRLELTLATFLDGGWFGVNGVGPGAGNALTEAMLVDPRVEISRDHGATWTVVPHTSDYIERLTGHRIGGGTVPNPSSVTATFTLATVAEGVSGVRLVGTEGGTASGGFIGVFELRVKAFASDSDNDGMNDDWERQHGLIVGIDDSGEDPDNDGLTNLEEFLAGTNPRVADTDGDGLSDGAEVKQYLTDPLRADTDGDGLSDGDEVLIHGTNPLVADTDGDGFSDGLEVALGTDPKDPASFPANQAPLGRGILGTKEAIDGEPGTPVFNAGGASSINDGNLTTRVDTFNGGNPGTVSFVGIVWDTPMTRPIERLELTHATFFDGGWFGPNGSGLGAGTTLDEADLIAPTVQITTDGGASWTEVPHTTDYVEALTGHALPEVAFGAPTTVTARFQLTPPVTGIDGIRILGTEGGTASGGFIGVFQLATIAVLPASGVRLLNVGIEGGQIRFEFDSTTGVSHGVQYKEALSDAAWQSHSTVAGDGTRKTVTDAIGATQRYYRVVNP
;
A
#
# COMPACT_ATOMS: atom_id res chain seq x y z
N MET A 1 -5.44 -31.82 50.52
CA MET A 1 -5.60 -33.25 50.84
C MET A 1 -6.30 -33.39 52.18
N GLU A 2 -7.52 -33.93 52.20
CA GLU A 2 -8.05 -34.69 53.33
C GLU A 2 -8.59 -35.99 52.74
N THR A 3 -8.00 -37.12 53.12
CA THR A 3 -8.48 -38.45 52.76
C THR A 3 -9.40 -38.95 53.89
N ARG A 4 -10.67 -39.20 53.57
CA ARG A 4 -11.53 -40.08 54.37
C ARG A 4 -11.84 -41.31 53.55
N THR A 5 -11.38 -42.45 54.02
CA THR A 5 -11.68 -43.78 53.47
C THR A 5 -12.93 -44.34 54.15
N ALA A 6 -13.89 -44.81 53.36
CA ALA A 6 -14.92 -45.75 53.80
C ALA A 6 -15.30 -46.73 52.66
N ALA A 7 -14.77 -47.93 52.77
CA ALA A 7 -15.25 -49.26 52.35
C ALA A 7 -16.08 -49.45 51.04
N GLY A 8 -15.43 -50.07 50.04
CA GLY A 8 -15.99 -51.22 49.30
C GLY A 8 -16.24 -51.08 47.77
N GLY A 9 -15.42 -51.75 46.95
CA GLY A 9 -15.75 -52.20 45.58
C GLY A 9 -15.47 -51.21 44.43
N PRO A 10 -15.15 -51.70 43.20
CA PRO A 10 -14.27 -51.01 42.25
C PRO A 10 -15.00 -50.06 41.28
N ASP A 11 -14.23 -49.10 40.76
CA ASP A 11 -14.57 -48.08 39.74
C ASP A 11 -15.57 -46.99 40.10
N VAL A 12 -15.06 -45.80 40.45
CA VAL A 12 -15.77 -44.53 40.23
C VAL A 12 -14.78 -43.44 39.80
N MET A 13 -14.98 -42.94 38.58
CA MET A 13 -14.37 -41.72 38.04
C MET A 13 -14.63 -40.52 38.94
N CYS A 14 -13.59 -39.75 39.28
CA CYS A 14 -13.74 -38.50 40.01
C CYS A 14 -13.78 -37.33 39.00
N SER A 15 -14.98 -36.85 38.69
CA SER A 15 -15.18 -35.57 38.00
C SER A 15 -15.07 -34.42 39.00
N ILE A 16 -14.17 -33.47 38.80
CA ILE A 16 -14.17 -32.20 39.55
C ILE A 16 -15.14 -31.24 38.85
N GLN A 17 -16.28 -30.98 39.49
CA GLN A 17 -17.14 -29.83 39.18
C GLN A 17 -16.82 -28.68 40.14
N CYS A 18 -16.27 -27.59 39.63
CA CYS A 18 -16.21 -26.32 40.35
C CYS A 18 -17.56 -25.59 40.23
N ARG A 19 -18.25 -25.34 41.36
CA ARG A 19 -19.39 -24.43 41.44
C ARG A 19 -18.93 -23.06 41.95
N PHE A 20 -19.11 -22.02 41.14
CA PHE A 20 -19.03 -20.62 41.59
C PHE A 20 -20.42 -20.12 42.01
N GLY A 21 -20.51 -19.50 43.18
CA GLY A 21 -21.72 -18.84 43.68
C GLY A 21 -21.50 -17.34 43.88
N GLY A 22 -22.21 -16.50 43.12
CA GLY A 22 -22.32 -15.05 43.26
C GLY A 22 -23.43 -14.49 42.33
N PRO A 23 -24.13 -13.38 42.69
CA PRO A 23 -25.47 -13.03 42.19
C PRO A 23 -25.50 -12.31 40.82
N PRO A 24 -26.67 -12.16 40.16
CA PRO A 24 -26.75 -11.87 38.73
C PRO A 24 -26.67 -10.37 38.41
N VAL A 25 -25.86 -10.00 37.42
CA VAL A 25 -25.87 -8.66 36.81
C VAL A 25 -26.38 -8.77 35.36
N ARG A 26 -27.38 -7.95 35.03
CA ARG A 26 -28.02 -7.86 33.70
C ARG A 26 -27.07 -7.26 32.67
N ARG A 27 -27.10 -7.81 31.45
CA ARG A 27 -26.48 -7.25 30.24
C ARG A 27 -27.30 -6.06 29.69
N THR A 28 -26.61 -4.99 29.31
CA THR A 28 -26.96 -4.10 28.19
C THR A 28 -25.69 -3.84 27.37
N GLY A 29 -25.85 -3.88 26.04
CA GLY A 29 -24.87 -3.94 24.95
C GLY A 29 -23.57 -3.14 24.99
N GLY A 30 -22.53 -3.75 24.37
CA GLY A 30 -21.64 -3.10 23.40
C GLY A 30 -20.20 -2.79 23.82
N GLY A 31 -19.22 -3.49 23.22
CA GLY A 31 -17.82 -3.02 23.09
C GLY A 31 -16.77 -3.83 23.85
N TRP A 32 -15.85 -4.47 23.11
CA TRP A 32 -14.72 -5.23 23.62
C TRP A 32 -13.59 -4.31 24.12
N LYS A 33 -13.06 -4.58 25.33
CA LYS A 33 -11.67 -4.26 25.72
C LYS A 33 -11.18 -5.36 26.65
N ALA A 34 -10.22 -6.15 26.18
CA ALA A 34 -9.49 -7.11 26.99
C ALA A 34 -8.45 -6.37 27.83
N TRP A 35 -8.50 -6.54 29.15
CA TRP A 35 -7.38 -6.26 30.04
C TRP A 35 -7.06 -7.57 30.75
N ALA A 36 -5.92 -8.15 30.39
CA ALA A 36 -5.33 -9.26 31.13
C ALA A 36 -4.80 -8.73 32.46
N LEU A 37 -5.30 -9.28 33.56
CA LEU A 37 -4.72 -9.14 34.90
C LEU A 37 -4.51 -10.55 35.43
N GLY A 38 -3.32 -11.09 35.19
CA GLY A 38 -2.81 -12.26 35.87
C GLY A 38 -2.00 -11.80 37.08
N TRP A 39 -2.35 -12.26 38.28
CA TRP A 39 -1.43 -12.34 39.41
C TRP A 39 -1.70 -13.61 40.23
N LEU A 40 -0.71 -14.49 40.17
CA LEU A 40 -0.07 -15.30 41.21
C LEU A 40 -0.91 -15.90 42.36
N CYS A 41 -0.84 -17.22 42.48
CA CYS A 41 -0.80 -17.91 43.77
C CYS A 41 0.13 -19.13 43.67
N ALA A 42 1.41 -18.92 44.00
CA ALA A 42 2.34 -19.99 44.28
C ALA A 42 2.07 -20.54 45.70
N VAL A 43 1.74 -21.83 45.79
CA VAL A 43 1.93 -22.62 47.01
C VAL A 43 2.76 -23.83 46.61
N GLY A 44 4.01 -23.83 47.06
CA GLY A 44 4.97 -24.89 46.80
C GLY A 44 4.50 -26.24 47.31
N THR A 45 4.34 -27.16 46.37
CA THR A 45 4.65 -28.59 46.54
C THR A 45 5.27 -29.02 45.22
N GLY A 46 6.52 -29.53 45.26
CA GLY A 46 7.27 -29.93 44.08
C GLY A 46 6.45 -30.82 43.16
N ALA A 47 5.94 -30.21 42.08
CA ALA A 47 5.47 -30.91 40.90
C ALA A 47 6.69 -31.06 40.00
N ALA A 48 6.95 -32.27 39.52
CA ALA A 48 7.91 -32.47 38.45
C ALA A 48 7.52 -31.52 37.31
N ALA A 49 8.46 -30.66 36.88
CA ALA A 49 8.27 -29.79 35.74
C ALA A 49 7.80 -30.65 34.57
N SER A 50 6.56 -30.45 34.12
CA SER A 50 6.05 -31.16 32.95
C SER A 50 6.73 -30.57 31.72
N ALA A 51 7.23 -31.43 30.83
CA ALA A 51 7.75 -30.98 29.55
C ALA A 51 6.65 -30.22 28.78
N ALA A 52 7.01 -29.10 28.16
CA ALA A 52 6.13 -28.28 27.34
C ALA A 52 6.56 -28.39 25.87
N ASN A 53 5.59 -28.32 24.94
CA ASN A 53 5.88 -28.17 23.53
C ASN A 53 6.28 -26.72 23.25
N ILE A 54 7.58 -26.48 23.04
CA ILE A 54 8.16 -25.15 22.79
C ILE A 54 8.25 -24.81 21.29
N ALA A 55 7.81 -25.70 20.40
CA ALA A 55 7.87 -25.46 18.96
C ALA A 55 7.00 -24.29 18.52
N LEU A 56 5.87 -24.05 19.20
CA LEU A 56 4.93 -22.96 18.90
C LEU A 56 5.52 -21.56 19.15
N GLU A 57 6.59 -21.48 19.94
CA GLU A 57 7.32 -20.23 20.22
C GLU A 57 8.38 -19.92 19.16
N GLY A 58 8.61 -20.83 18.21
CA GLY A 58 9.58 -20.69 17.13
C GLY A 58 8.93 -20.63 15.75
N THR A 59 9.75 -20.32 14.75
CA THR A 59 9.37 -20.27 13.34
C THR A 59 9.63 -21.62 12.69
N GLY A 60 8.59 -22.19 12.06
CA GLY A 60 8.70 -23.38 11.23
C GLY A 60 9.56 -23.17 10.00
N ILE A 61 10.49 -24.09 9.76
CA ILE A 61 11.38 -24.09 8.59
C ILE A 61 11.18 -25.37 7.77
N LEU A 62 11.12 -25.20 6.44
CA LEU A 62 11.16 -26.29 5.45
C LEU A 62 12.08 -25.86 4.30
N GLY A 63 12.91 -26.78 3.84
CA GLY A 63 13.84 -26.48 2.76
C GLY A 63 14.62 -27.67 2.26
N VAL A 64 15.63 -27.37 1.46
CA VAL A 64 16.52 -28.31 0.77
C VAL A 64 17.97 -28.00 1.08
N ASN A 65 18.81 -29.03 1.03
CA ASN A 65 20.23 -28.90 1.32
C ASN A 65 21.11 -29.75 0.40
N SER A 66 22.34 -29.29 0.18
CA SER A 66 23.32 -29.99 -0.65
C SER A 66 23.98 -31.15 0.11
N ALA A 67 24.14 -30.99 1.42
CA ALA A 67 24.66 -32.00 2.33
C ALA A 67 23.87 -32.04 3.64
N VAL A 68 24.11 -33.09 4.44
CA VAL A 68 23.53 -33.20 5.77
C VAL A 68 24.11 -32.13 6.72
N ASN A 69 25.35 -31.67 6.56
CA ASN A 69 26.09 -30.98 7.65
C ASN A 69 26.31 -29.47 7.46
N SER A 70 26.29 -28.74 8.59
CA SER A 70 26.85 -27.39 8.87
C SER A 70 26.45 -26.18 8.03
N GLU A 71 25.71 -26.35 6.94
CA GLU A 71 25.21 -25.22 6.14
C GLU A 71 23.74 -24.88 6.47
N PRO A 72 23.33 -23.59 6.34
CA PRO A 72 21.97 -23.14 6.67
C PRO A 72 20.89 -23.89 5.91
N GLY A 73 21.19 -24.27 4.66
CA GLY A 73 20.22 -24.81 3.70
C GLY A 73 19.40 -23.69 3.03
N THR A 74 18.66 -24.03 1.98
CA THR A 74 17.80 -23.07 1.26
C THR A 74 16.34 -23.31 1.63
N LEU A 75 15.68 -22.32 2.22
CA LEU A 75 14.23 -22.36 2.50
C LEU A 75 13.43 -22.36 1.19
N ARG A 76 12.39 -23.19 1.11
CA ARG A 76 11.56 -23.34 -0.09
C ARG A 76 10.11 -23.68 0.31
N PHE A 77 9.16 -22.94 -0.25
CA PHE A 77 7.71 -23.12 -0.03
C PHE A 77 6.93 -22.88 -1.33
N ASN A 78 6.21 -23.89 -1.84
CA ASN A 78 5.40 -23.76 -3.07
C ASN A 78 3.93 -24.14 -2.84
N GLY A 79 3.66 -25.11 -1.96
CA GLY A 79 2.37 -25.28 -1.31
C GLY A 79 2.53 -24.86 0.14
N GLY A 80 1.75 -23.87 0.61
CA GLY A 80 1.82 -23.37 1.98
C GLY A 80 2.89 -22.29 2.25
N VAL A 81 2.96 -21.82 3.50
CA VAL A 81 3.95 -20.83 4.01
C VAL A 81 4.54 -21.30 5.35
N ARG A 82 5.61 -20.66 5.85
CA ARG A 82 6.22 -20.98 7.16
C ARG A 82 5.21 -21.13 8.31
N ALA A 83 4.15 -20.32 8.29
CA ALA A 83 3.11 -20.31 9.32
C ALA A 83 2.21 -21.57 9.31
N ASN A 84 2.36 -22.43 8.29
CA ASN A 84 1.62 -23.66 8.12
C ASN A 84 2.35 -24.88 8.70
N ILE A 85 3.58 -24.70 9.19
CA ILE A 85 4.30 -25.75 9.93
C ILE A 85 3.95 -25.56 11.40
N ASN A 86 3.48 -26.62 12.05
CA ASN A 86 3.08 -26.59 13.46
C ASN A 86 1.93 -25.57 13.71
N ASP A 87 0.94 -25.55 12.81
CA ASP A 87 -0.20 -24.63 12.83
C ASP A 87 -1.45 -25.22 13.52
N GLY A 88 -1.35 -26.47 13.98
CA GLY A 88 -2.43 -27.23 14.61
C GLY A 88 -3.52 -27.67 13.63
N ASN A 89 -3.27 -27.58 12.31
CA ASN A 89 -4.20 -27.96 11.27
C ASN A 89 -3.64 -29.10 10.39
N ASP A 90 -4.07 -30.31 10.71
CA ASP A 90 -3.76 -31.56 10.00
C ASP A 90 -4.25 -31.62 8.53
N LEU A 91 -4.67 -30.51 7.93
CA LEU A 91 -5.01 -30.42 6.52
C LEU A 91 -4.06 -29.52 5.73
N THR A 92 -3.18 -28.78 6.41
CA THR A 92 -2.31 -27.81 5.77
C THR A 92 -1.09 -28.49 5.16
N ARG A 93 -1.01 -28.51 3.84
CA ARG A 93 0.11 -29.14 3.11
C ARG A 93 1.23 -28.15 2.93
N VAL A 94 2.46 -28.61 3.14
CA VAL A 94 3.68 -27.87 2.87
C VAL A 94 4.54 -28.65 1.88
N ASP A 95 5.03 -27.95 0.86
CA ASP A 95 5.84 -28.51 -0.21
C ASP A 95 7.01 -27.57 -0.52
N ASN A 96 8.20 -28.13 -0.72
CA ASN A 96 9.43 -27.41 -1.02
C ASN A 96 9.79 -27.39 -2.54
N TRP A 97 8.93 -27.88 -3.45
CA TRP A 97 9.16 -27.92 -4.92
C TRP A 97 8.63 -26.71 -5.71
N PHE A 98 9.35 -26.07 -6.65
CA PHE A 98 8.94 -24.81 -7.33
C PHE A 98 8.62 -24.88 -8.86
N GLY A 99 7.99 -25.94 -9.36
CA GLY A 99 7.35 -25.87 -10.69
C GLY A 99 8.23 -26.12 -11.94
N ASN A 100 9.57 -26.04 -11.85
CA ASN A 100 10.43 -26.34 -13.00
C ASN A 100 10.83 -27.82 -13.01
N ALA A 101 10.37 -28.56 -14.02
CA ALA A 101 10.61 -29.99 -14.21
C ALA A 101 12.11 -30.28 -14.42
N GLY A 102 12.84 -30.54 -13.33
CA GLY A 102 14.23 -30.95 -13.31
C GLY A 102 14.75 -31.16 -11.89
N THR A 103 14.62 -32.38 -11.36
CA THR A 103 15.32 -32.96 -10.18
C THR A 103 15.89 -31.96 -9.17
N ASP A 104 15.15 -31.48 -8.17
CA ASP A 104 15.62 -30.68 -6.99
C ASP A 104 16.87 -29.76 -7.20
N MET A 105 17.10 -29.24 -8.41
CA MET A 105 18.39 -28.69 -8.87
C MET A 105 19.67 -29.48 -8.45
N GLY A 106 19.57 -30.78 -8.17
CA GLY A 106 20.68 -31.62 -7.71
C GLY A 106 20.93 -31.63 -6.19
N GLN A 107 20.05 -31.06 -5.37
CA GLN A 107 20.13 -31.13 -3.91
C GLN A 107 19.47 -32.43 -3.41
N ALA A 108 20.20 -33.22 -2.61
CA ALA A 108 19.79 -34.57 -2.23
C ALA A 108 19.01 -34.65 -0.91
N PHE A 109 19.06 -33.59 -0.09
CA PHE A 109 18.52 -33.59 1.27
C PHE A 109 17.40 -32.58 1.42
N SER A 110 16.39 -32.93 2.21
CA SER A 110 15.33 -32.03 2.65
C SER A 110 15.31 -31.98 4.17
N PHE A 111 14.85 -30.85 4.72
CA PHE A 111 14.75 -30.67 6.16
C PHE A 111 13.44 -30.00 6.57
N VAL A 112 13.00 -30.33 7.78
CA VAL A 112 11.89 -29.69 8.50
C VAL A 112 12.33 -29.42 9.94
N GLY A 113 11.96 -28.27 10.51
CA GLY A 113 12.39 -27.92 11.87
C GLY A 113 11.80 -26.62 12.39
N ILE A 114 12.39 -26.12 13.47
CA ILE A 114 12.00 -24.88 14.18
C ILE A 114 13.25 -24.06 14.47
N VAL A 115 13.16 -22.74 14.30
CA VAL A 115 14.16 -21.76 14.73
C VAL A 115 13.50 -20.76 15.68
N TRP A 116 14.14 -20.46 16.81
CA TRP A 116 13.66 -19.49 17.81
C TRP A 116 14.45 -18.18 17.70
N ASN A 117 13.79 -17.07 18.05
CA ASN A 117 14.43 -15.75 18.06
C ASN A 117 15.50 -15.62 19.15
N GLY A 118 15.30 -16.27 20.30
CA GLY A 118 16.25 -16.26 21.42
C GLY A 118 16.92 -17.62 21.64
N MET A 119 18.03 -17.62 22.38
CA MET A 119 18.67 -18.86 22.83
C MET A 119 17.78 -19.58 23.85
N ARG A 120 17.48 -20.86 23.61
CA ARG A 120 16.67 -21.67 24.54
C ARG A 120 17.57 -22.32 25.58
N TYR A 121 17.34 -22.01 26.84
CA TYR A 121 17.99 -22.67 27.98
C TYR A 121 17.21 -23.89 28.48
N ASP A 122 16.00 -24.11 27.95
CA ASP A 122 15.23 -25.32 28.22
C ASP A 122 16.01 -26.58 27.84
N THR A 123 15.74 -27.66 28.56
CA THR A 123 16.34 -28.96 28.29
C THR A 123 15.43 -29.74 27.34
N ILE A 124 15.77 -29.73 26.05
CA ILE A 124 15.08 -30.43 24.97
C ILE A 124 15.48 -31.90 25.01
N THR A 125 14.49 -32.79 25.00
CA THR A 125 14.72 -34.25 25.09
C THR A 125 14.06 -35.05 23.97
N THR A 126 12.89 -34.61 23.51
CA THR A 126 12.08 -35.35 22.56
C THR A 126 11.58 -34.43 21.45
N LEU A 127 11.59 -34.93 20.22
CA LEU A 127 10.97 -34.31 19.05
C LEU A 127 9.90 -35.24 18.53
N THR A 128 8.73 -34.69 18.19
CA THR A 128 7.63 -35.44 17.61
C THR A 128 7.29 -34.88 16.24
N LEU A 129 7.39 -35.70 15.21
CA LEU A 129 7.02 -35.33 13.85
C LEU A 129 5.72 -36.03 13.47
N HIS A 130 4.67 -35.25 13.24
CA HIS A 130 3.44 -35.71 12.60
C HIS A 130 3.62 -35.52 11.10
N MET A 131 3.41 -36.57 10.33
CA MET A 131 3.57 -36.49 8.89
C MET A 131 2.61 -37.35 8.10
N ALA A 132 2.26 -36.84 6.92
CA ALA A 132 1.47 -37.51 5.90
C ALA A 132 2.35 -37.98 4.73
N THR A 133 2.06 -39.15 4.19
CA THR A 133 2.77 -39.72 3.02
C THR A 133 1.92 -39.67 1.75
N PHE A 134 2.56 -39.37 0.61
CA PHE A 134 1.91 -39.19 -0.69
C PHE A 134 2.57 -40.04 -1.79
N GLY A 135 1.97 -40.05 -2.98
CA GLY A 135 2.46 -40.85 -4.12
C GLY A 135 3.79 -40.36 -4.69
N ASP A 136 4.05 -39.06 -4.52
CA ASP A 136 5.19 -38.29 -4.99
C ASP A 136 6.26 -38.08 -3.91
N GLY A 137 5.94 -38.24 -2.62
CA GLY A 137 6.94 -38.17 -1.55
C GLY A 137 6.37 -38.09 -0.14
N GLY A 138 7.11 -37.41 0.73
CA GLY A 138 6.73 -37.19 2.13
C GLY A 138 7.26 -38.25 3.08
N TRP A 139 8.49 -38.72 2.87
CA TRP A 139 9.26 -39.51 3.85
C TRP A 139 10.76 -39.32 3.60
N PHE A 140 11.57 -39.63 4.62
CA PHE A 140 13.03 -39.67 4.50
C PHE A 140 13.47 -41.02 3.94
N GLY A 141 14.11 -41.01 2.76
CA GLY A 141 14.34 -42.20 1.97
C GLY A 141 15.28 -41.98 0.80
N ALA A 142 15.76 -43.07 0.20
CA ALA A 142 16.65 -42.98 -0.95
C ALA A 142 15.95 -42.33 -2.15
N GLN A 143 16.63 -41.39 -2.79
CA GLN A 143 16.09 -40.65 -3.93
C GLN A 143 15.69 -41.59 -5.09
N ASN A 144 14.58 -41.31 -5.75
CA ASN A 144 14.02 -42.11 -6.85
C ASN A 144 13.66 -43.55 -6.46
N ASN A 145 13.53 -43.83 -5.17
CA ASN A 145 13.13 -45.13 -4.66
C ASN A 145 11.85 -45.01 -3.81
N GLY A 146 10.97 -45.99 -3.96
CA GLY A 146 9.71 -46.04 -3.23
C GLY A 146 8.65 -46.90 -3.92
N PRO A 147 7.55 -47.19 -3.21
CA PRO A 147 6.39 -47.80 -3.84
C PRO A 147 5.70 -46.80 -4.78
N GLY A 148 5.11 -47.29 -5.86
CA GLY A 148 4.18 -46.46 -6.64
C GLY A 148 2.94 -46.07 -5.83
N ALA A 149 2.21 -45.05 -6.28
CA ALA A 149 1.01 -44.53 -5.63
C ALA A 149 0.07 -45.64 -5.09
N GLY A 150 -0.25 -45.58 -3.78
CA GLY A 150 -1.06 -46.56 -3.09
C GLY A 150 -0.35 -47.84 -2.63
N GLY A 151 0.98 -47.93 -2.76
CA GLY A 151 1.79 -49.06 -2.30
C GLY A 151 2.25 -48.96 -0.84
N LEU A 152 3.15 -49.86 -0.43
CA LEU A 152 3.70 -49.98 0.92
C LEU A 152 5.18 -49.64 0.93
N LEU A 153 5.60 -48.79 1.87
CA LEU A 153 7.02 -48.53 2.14
C LEU A 153 7.66 -49.80 2.71
N THR A 154 8.92 -50.02 2.34
CA THR A 154 9.74 -51.10 2.88
C THR A 154 11.03 -50.55 3.47
N ALA A 155 11.73 -51.36 4.27
CA ALA A 155 13.06 -51.00 4.77
C ALA A 155 14.09 -50.60 3.68
N ALA A 156 13.87 -50.95 2.41
CA ALA A 156 14.74 -50.51 1.30
C ALA A 156 14.46 -49.07 0.83
N ASP A 157 13.28 -48.53 1.16
CA ASP A 157 12.80 -47.22 0.74
C ASP A 157 13.10 -46.12 1.77
N LEU A 158 13.60 -46.51 2.95
CA LEU A 158 13.71 -45.66 4.12
C LEU A 158 15.16 -45.44 4.52
N ILE A 159 15.48 -44.20 4.87
CA ILE A 159 16.76 -43.79 5.46
C ILE A 159 16.46 -43.03 6.74
N GLU A 160 17.16 -43.39 7.82
CA GLU A 160 17.02 -42.71 9.12
C GLU A 160 17.41 -41.23 8.98
N PRO A 161 16.51 -40.27 9.26
CA PRO A 161 16.87 -38.87 9.25
C PRO A 161 17.80 -38.53 10.40
N THR A 162 18.53 -37.43 10.24
CA THR A 162 19.46 -36.90 11.23
C THR A 162 18.82 -35.74 11.98
N VAL A 163 18.97 -35.72 13.31
CA VAL A 163 18.64 -34.55 14.13
C VAL A 163 19.83 -33.59 14.17
N GLN A 164 19.57 -32.31 13.92
CA GLN A 164 20.56 -31.25 14.06
C GLN A 164 20.06 -30.12 14.95
N ILE A 165 21.01 -29.45 15.61
CA ILE A 165 20.78 -28.26 16.42
C ILE A 165 21.62 -27.09 15.90
N SER A 166 21.13 -25.89 16.17
CA SER A 166 21.78 -24.61 15.86
C SER A 166 21.92 -23.77 17.14
N THR A 167 22.98 -22.98 17.19
CA THR A 167 23.22 -21.95 18.22
C THR A 167 23.23 -20.53 17.65
N ASP A 168 23.06 -20.35 16.33
CA ASP A 168 23.17 -19.10 15.59
C ASP A 168 21.96 -18.87 14.65
N ARG A 169 20.75 -19.19 15.14
CA ARG A 169 19.46 -19.02 14.46
C ARG A 169 19.36 -19.73 13.10
N GLY A 170 20.06 -20.85 12.96
CA GLY A 170 20.00 -21.71 11.79
C GLY A 170 21.01 -21.35 10.71
N GLN A 171 21.99 -20.48 11.01
CA GLN A 171 23.11 -20.20 10.11
C GLN A 171 24.07 -21.38 10.03
N THR A 172 24.31 -22.08 11.14
CA THR A 172 25.10 -23.32 11.17
C THR A 172 24.40 -24.41 11.96
N TRP A 173 24.66 -25.66 11.56
CA TRP A 173 23.97 -26.83 12.10
C TRP A 173 24.93 -27.94 12.51
N SER A 174 24.73 -28.49 13.70
CA SER A 174 25.52 -29.60 14.23
C SER A 174 24.64 -30.81 14.51
N THR A 175 25.13 -31.99 14.13
CA THR A 175 24.41 -33.26 14.29
C THR A 175 24.44 -33.74 15.74
N VAL A 176 23.27 -34.14 16.24
CA VAL A 176 23.10 -34.69 17.60
C VAL A 176 22.74 -36.18 17.52
N ALA A 177 23.40 -36.97 18.37
CA ALA A 177 23.10 -38.39 18.49
C ALA A 177 21.70 -38.59 19.08
N HIS A 178 20.88 -39.40 18.43
CA HIS A 178 19.51 -39.66 18.83
C HIS A 178 19.15 -41.13 18.62
N THR A 179 17.98 -41.51 19.12
CA THR A 179 17.26 -42.74 18.78
C THR A 179 15.87 -42.35 18.28
N SER A 180 15.28 -43.15 17.41
CA SER A 180 13.93 -42.92 16.89
C SER A 180 13.16 -44.22 16.71
N ASP A 181 11.86 -44.10 16.49
CA ASP A 181 11.02 -45.19 15.98
C ASP A 181 10.77 -45.12 14.47
N TYR A 182 11.47 -44.22 13.75
CA TYR A 182 11.21 -43.88 12.35
C TYR A 182 11.17 -45.11 11.43
N LEU A 183 12.27 -45.85 11.36
CA LEU A 183 12.35 -47.04 10.49
C LEU A 183 11.33 -48.13 10.87
N ALA A 184 11.02 -48.26 12.17
CA ALA A 184 10.14 -49.30 12.66
C ALA A 184 8.65 -49.00 12.37
N LEU A 185 8.25 -47.73 12.41
CA LEU A 185 6.87 -47.31 12.11
C LEU A 185 6.60 -47.16 10.62
N MET A 186 7.62 -46.75 9.85
CA MET A 186 7.47 -46.51 8.42
C MET A 186 7.59 -47.78 7.57
N ASP A 187 8.28 -48.84 8.04
CA ASP A 187 8.36 -50.13 7.34
C ASP A 187 6.99 -50.82 7.33
N GLY A 188 6.41 -50.98 6.15
CA GLY A 188 5.06 -51.47 5.94
C GLY A 188 3.97 -50.41 6.01
N HIS A 189 4.31 -49.11 6.08
CA HIS A 189 3.32 -48.03 6.01
C HIS A 189 2.80 -47.85 4.57
N THR A 190 1.49 -47.69 4.41
CA THR A 190 0.86 -47.39 3.11
C THR A 190 1.09 -45.93 2.72
N ILE A 191 1.24 -45.61 1.43
CA ILE A 191 1.31 -44.21 0.96
C ILE A 191 0.04 -43.78 0.21
N GLY A 192 -0.26 -42.48 0.19
CA GLY A 192 -1.39 -41.90 -0.53
C GLY A 192 -1.29 -41.99 -2.07
N GLY A 193 -2.43 -41.91 -2.77
CA GLY A 193 -2.51 -41.88 -4.25
C GLY A 193 -3.25 -43.07 -4.90
N GLY A 194 -3.71 -42.89 -6.13
CA GLY A 194 -4.57 -43.85 -6.84
C GLY A 194 -6.03 -43.81 -6.39
N GLY A 195 -6.66 -44.99 -6.18
CA GLY A 195 -8.07 -45.10 -5.76
C GLY A 195 -8.35 -44.80 -4.27
N ASN A 196 -7.34 -44.34 -3.51
CA ASN A 196 -7.45 -44.02 -2.09
C ASN A 196 -7.26 -42.50 -1.91
N PRO A 197 -8.31 -41.73 -1.57
CA PRO A 197 -8.29 -40.27 -1.68
C PRO A 197 -7.64 -39.53 -0.50
N ASN A 198 -7.28 -40.21 0.59
CA ASN A 198 -6.78 -39.57 1.81
C ASN A 198 -5.32 -39.93 2.13
N PRO A 199 -4.51 -38.96 2.60
CA PRO A 199 -3.19 -39.23 3.15
C PRO A 199 -3.28 -40.17 4.37
N THR A 200 -2.27 -41.01 4.53
CA THR A 200 -2.06 -41.81 5.74
C THR A 200 -1.01 -41.14 6.60
N TRP A 201 -1.29 -41.09 7.90
CA TRP A 201 -0.53 -40.32 8.88
C TRP A 201 0.24 -41.24 9.82
N ASN A 202 1.45 -40.82 10.19
CA ASN A 202 2.13 -41.35 11.36
C ASN A 202 2.60 -40.21 12.25
N VAL A 203 2.84 -40.57 13.51
CA VAL A 203 3.52 -39.76 14.50
C VAL A 203 4.81 -40.48 14.81
N LEU A 204 5.93 -39.79 14.65
CA LEU A 204 7.28 -40.33 14.79
C LEU A 204 7.97 -39.61 15.94
N THR A 205 8.71 -40.35 16.75
CA THR A 205 9.35 -39.80 17.94
C THR A 205 10.87 -39.98 17.86
N PHE A 206 11.58 -38.88 18.10
CA PHE A 206 13.03 -38.82 18.17
C PHE A 206 13.44 -38.43 19.60
N HIS A 207 14.27 -39.26 20.23
CA HIS A 207 14.84 -38.98 21.56
C HIS A 207 16.31 -38.65 21.43
N LEU A 208 16.71 -37.49 21.96
CA LEU A 208 18.11 -37.10 22.01
C LEU A 208 18.83 -37.95 23.05
N ASN A 209 19.97 -38.55 22.67
CA ASN A 209 20.76 -39.37 23.60
C ASN A 209 21.36 -38.52 24.72
N THR A 210 21.66 -37.26 24.39
CA THR A 210 22.03 -36.21 25.33
C THR A 210 21.05 -35.06 25.13
N PRO A 211 20.35 -34.61 26.18
CA PRO A 211 19.45 -33.47 26.06
C PRO A 211 20.17 -32.23 25.50
N ALA A 212 19.49 -31.50 24.63
CA ALA A 212 19.99 -30.26 24.08
C ALA A 212 19.53 -29.08 24.95
N THR A 213 20.41 -28.13 25.19
CA THR A 213 20.15 -26.84 25.83
C THR A 213 21.08 -25.83 25.17
N ARG A 214 20.78 -24.53 25.32
CA ARG A 214 21.50 -23.43 24.68
C ARG A 214 21.48 -23.53 23.16
N VAL A 215 20.29 -23.75 22.61
CA VAL A 215 20.06 -23.87 21.17
C VAL A 215 18.97 -22.90 20.74
N ASN A 216 19.05 -22.38 19.53
CA ASN A 216 18.02 -21.52 18.92
C ASN A 216 17.55 -22.07 17.57
N GLY A 217 17.93 -23.30 17.24
CA GLY A 217 17.29 -24.04 16.15
C GLY A 217 17.41 -25.55 16.34
N ILE A 218 16.42 -26.28 15.83
CA ILE A 218 16.42 -27.75 15.77
C ILE A 218 15.73 -28.21 14.49
N ARG A 219 16.31 -29.19 13.79
CA ARG A 219 15.73 -29.73 12.55
C ARG A 219 15.95 -31.22 12.39
N LEU A 220 15.07 -31.86 11.64
CA LEU A 220 15.26 -33.18 11.03
C LEU A 220 15.70 -32.98 9.57
N ILE A 221 16.77 -33.63 9.16
CA ILE A 221 17.29 -33.59 7.79
C ILE A 221 17.56 -35.01 7.28
N GLY A 222 17.16 -35.30 6.05
CA GLY A 222 17.36 -36.62 5.45
C GLY A 222 17.23 -36.58 3.93
N GLU A 223 17.57 -37.70 3.30
CA GLU A 223 17.39 -37.85 1.84
C GLU A 223 15.90 -37.84 1.49
N ASN A 224 15.54 -37.25 0.36
CA ASN A 224 14.15 -37.14 -0.09
C ASN A 224 13.69 -38.44 -0.78
N GLY A 225 12.77 -39.18 -0.14
CA GLY A 225 12.19 -40.41 -0.71
C GLY A 225 11.03 -40.13 -1.66
N GLY A 226 10.90 -40.91 -2.74
CA GLY A 226 9.84 -40.73 -3.76
C GLY A 226 10.21 -41.34 -5.12
N THR A 227 9.20 -41.68 -5.95
CA THR A 227 9.41 -42.27 -7.30
C THR A 227 9.07 -41.35 -8.47
N ALA A 228 8.40 -40.22 -8.21
CA ALA A 228 8.06 -39.24 -9.22
C ALA A 228 9.17 -38.18 -9.27
N ASP A 229 9.81 -38.04 -10.43
CA ASP A 229 10.48 -36.86 -11.01
C ASP A 229 11.39 -35.91 -10.19
N GLY A 230 11.72 -36.19 -8.92
CA GLY A 230 12.59 -35.35 -8.10
C GLY A 230 11.96 -34.00 -7.77
N ASN A 231 10.70 -34.05 -7.34
CA ASN A 231 9.87 -32.92 -6.96
C ASN A 231 9.63 -32.89 -5.45
N GLY A 232 10.64 -32.51 -4.68
CA GLY A 232 10.46 -32.00 -3.32
C GLY A 232 9.91 -32.96 -2.25
N PHE A 233 10.03 -32.51 -1.01
CA PHE A 233 9.55 -33.12 0.22
C PHE A 233 8.16 -32.55 0.52
N ILE A 234 7.13 -33.25 0.06
CA ILE A 234 5.72 -32.88 0.26
C ILE A 234 5.14 -33.59 1.49
N GLY A 235 4.60 -32.83 2.44
CA GLY A 235 3.96 -33.41 3.61
C GLY A 235 2.98 -32.45 4.27
N VAL A 236 2.31 -32.93 5.32
CA VAL A 236 1.73 -32.05 6.33
C VAL A 236 2.57 -32.25 7.57
N PHE A 237 3.07 -31.18 8.17
CA PHE A 237 4.06 -31.27 9.23
C PHE A 237 3.60 -30.52 10.48
N GLU A 238 3.19 -31.27 11.50
CA GLU A 238 3.19 -30.76 12.88
C GLU A 238 4.49 -31.24 13.54
N PHE A 239 5.27 -30.29 14.05
CA PHE A 239 6.58 -30.57 14.62
C PHE A 239 6.60 -30.07 16.05
N GLU A 240 6.52 -31.00 16.99
CA GLU A 240 6.54 -30.70 18.42
C GLU A 240 7.95 -30.88 19.00
N VAL A 241 8.33 -29.97 19.89
CA VAL A 241 9.62 -30.02 20.59
C VAL A 241 9.35 -30.01 22.09
N GLU A 242 9.55 -31.15 22.75
CA GLU A 242 9.34 -31.28 24.18
C GLU A 242 10.60 -30.87 24.95
N ALA A 243 10.44 -29.86 25.81
CA ALA A 243 11.51 -29.36 26.67
C ALA A 243 11.05 -29.21 28.12
N THR A 244 11.95 -29.46 29.08
CA THR A 244 11.73 -29.08 30.47
C THR A 244 12.30 -27.69 30.72
N PRO A 245 11.55 -26.79 31.40
CA PRO A 245 12.01 -25.44 31.71
C PRO A 245 13.39 -25.42 32.36
N ALA A 246 14.18 -24.40 32.02
CA ALA A 246 15.46 -24.15 32.68
C ALA A 246 15.27 -23.93 34.20
N VAL A 247 16.31 -24.25 34.97
CA VAL A 247 16.32 -23.95 36.41
C VAL A 247 16.50 -22.44 36.59
N ASP A 248 15.63 -21.85 37.42
CA ASP A 248 15.63 -20.46 37.85
C ASP A 248 15.44 -20.50 39.38
N THR A 249 16.52 -20.23 40.12
CA THR A 249 16.63 -20.47 41.57
C THR A 249 15.88 -19.43 42.40
N ASP A 250 15.77 -18.19 41.93
CA ASP A 250 15.07 -17.10 42.64
C ASP A 250 13.72 -16.71 42.02
N GLY A 251 13.39 -17.24 40.86
CA GLY A 251 12.10 -17.07 40.20
C GLY A 251 11.91 -15.69 39.59
N ASP A 252 12.99 -15.01 39.20
CA ASP A 252 12.94 -13.68 38.60
C ASP A 252 12.69 -13.68 37.08
N GLY A 253 12.69 -14.88 36.47
CA GLY A 253 12.43 -15.07 35.05
C GLY A 253 13.69 -15.28 34.22
N MET A 254 14.88 -15.20 34.80
CA MET A 254 16.15 -15.49 34.14
C MET A 254 16.67 -16.89 34.57
N PRO A 255 17.13 -17.73 33.64
CA PRO A 255 17.70 -19.03 34.00
C PRO A 255 19.06 -18.93 34.70
N ASP A 256 19.29 -19.77 35.72
CA ASP A 256 20.59 -19.88 36.44
C ASP A 256 21.78 -20.01 35.48
N ALA A 257 21.59 -20.74 34.38
CA ALA A 257 22.64 -20.98 33.39
C ALA A 257 22.97 -19.72 32.56
N TRP A 258 21.98 -18.87 32.30
CA TRP A 258 22.17 -17.59 31.61
C TRP A 258 22.82 -16.57 32.55
N GLU A 259 22.36 -16.51 33.81
CA GLU A 259 22.97 -15.66 34.84
C GLU A 259 24.46 -15.98 35.03
N VAL A 260 24.84 -17.25 35.14
CA VAL A 260 26.25 -17.65 35.27
C VAL A 260 27.08 -17.25 34.05
N GLU A 261 26.51 -17.33 32.85
CA GLU A 261 27.19 -16.99 31.60
C GLU A 261 27.50 -15.49 31.51
N HIS A 262 26.53 -14.65 31.85
CA HIS A 262 26.68 -13.20 31.89
C HIS A 262 27.21 -12.70 33.23
N SER A 263 27.68 -13.62 34.09
CA SER A 263 28.30 -13.36 35.38
C SER A 263 27.40 -12.58 36.37
N LEU A 264 26.09 -12.75 36.30
CA LEU A 264 25.07 -12.29 37.26
C LEU A 264 24.98 -13.21 38.49
N ASN A 265 24.16 -12.86 39.49
CA ASN A 265 24.14 -13.55 40.79
C ASN A 265 22.99 -14.54 40.95
N VAL A 266 23.25 -15.81 40.60
CA VAL A 266 22.28 -16.90 40.83
C VAL A 266 21.68 -16.87 42.24
N GLY A 267 20.35 -16.82 42.31
CA GLY A 267 19.58 -16.88 43.55
C GLY A 267 19.36 -15.51 44.21
N VAL A 268 19.66 -14.42 43.50
CA VAL A 268 19.30 -13.05 43.85
C VAL A 268 18.50 -12.46 42.70
N ASN A 269 17.23 -12.10 42.94
CA ASN A 269 16.41 -11.40 41.95
C ASN A 269 17.03 -10.05 41.58
N ASP A 270 17.76 -10.04 40.46
CA ASP A 270 18.44 -8.90 39.87
C ASP A 270 17.94 -8.61 38.44
N ALA A 271 16.86 -9.27 38.00
CA ALA A 271 16.15 -9.04 36.74
C ALA A 271 15.87 -7.56 36.37
N GLY A 272 15.75 -6.66 37.34
CA GLY A 272 15.50 -5.24 37.13
C GLY A 272 16.73 -4.33 37.26
N GLU A 273 17.93 -4.90 37.41
CA GLU A 273 19.19 -4.15 37.37
C GLU A 273 19.62 -3.92 35.90
N ASP A 274 20.44 -2.89 35.71
CA ASP A 274 21.02 -2.44 34.43
C ASP A 274 22.52 -2.22 34.69
N PRO A 275 23.36 -3.29 34.56
CA PRO A 275 24.74 -3.25 35.01
C PRO A 275 25.70 -2.45 34.13
N ASP A 276 25.44 -2.32 32.84
CA ASP A 276 26.25 -1.54 31.89
C ASP A 276 25.69 -0.13 31.61
N GLY A 277 24.45 0.15 32.01
CA GLY A 277 23.85 1.47 32.01
C GLY A 277 23.34 1.89 30.65
N ASP A 278 23.01 0.94 29.77
CA ASP A 278 22.57 1.21 28.41
C ASP A 278 21.06 1.51 28.29
N GLY A 279 20.30 1.21 29.36
CA GLY A 279 18.87 1.44 29.47
C GLY A 279 18.00 0.19 29.37
N LEU A 280 18.57 -0.99 29.12
CA LEU A 280 17.88 -2.27 29.22
C LEU A 280 18.10 -2.91 30.60
N THR A 281 17.08 -3.58 31.12
CA THR A 281 17.22 -4.41 32.31
C THR A 281 17.73 -5.80 31.97
N ASN A 282 18.40 -6.47 32.90
CA ASN A 282 18.88 -7.86 32.73
C ASN A 282 17.81 -8.79 32.11
N LEU A 283 16.55 -8.65 32.52
CA LEU A 283 15.45 -9.45 31.98
C LEU A 283 15.09 -9.09 30.53
N GLU A 284 15.13 -7.81 30.16
CA GLU A 284 14.91 -7.37 28.78
C GLU A 284 16.02 -7.85 27.86
N GLU A 285 17.26 -7.83 28.35
CA GLU A 285 18.42 -8.33 27.62
C GLU A 285 18.37 -9.83 27.45
N PHE A 286 17.99 -10.60 28.48
CA PHE A 286 17.74 -12.02 28.36
C PHE A 286 16.69 -12.33 27.27
N GLN A 287 15.62 -11.54 27.20
CA GLN A 287 14.56 -11.73 26.21
C GLN A 287 15.00 -11.39 24.78
N ARG A 288 15.97 -10.47 24.63
CA ARG A 288 16.47 -9.98 23.34
C ARG A 288 17.71 -10.71 22.86
N GLY A 289 18.48 -11.29 23.78
CA GLY A 289 19.75 -11.97 23.51
C GLY A 289 20.97 -11.06 23.53
N THR A 290 20.87 -9.86 24.10
CA THR A 290 21.97 -8.91 24.32
C THR A 290 22.74 -9.24 25.62
N ASP A 291 23.92 -8.66 25.82
CA ASP A 291 24.79 -8.94 26.96
C ASP A 291 24.66 -7.85 28.06
N PRO A 292 24.14 -8.17 29.27
CA PRO A 292 23.90 -7.24 30.40
C PRO A 292 25.12 -6.57 31.01
N ARG A 293 26.27 -6.76 30.40
CA ARG A 293 27.57 -6.24 30.83
C ARG A 293 28.30 -5.54 29.70
N ASN A 294 27.72 -5.53 28.50
CA ASN A 294 28.29 -4.95 27.32
C ASN A 294 27.24 -4.03 26.69
N PRO A 295 27.38 -2.71 26.84
CA PRO A 295 26.35 -1.79 26.39
C PRO A 295 26.16 -1.80 24.86
N ASP A 296 27.10 -2.37 24.09
CA ASP A 296 27.09 -2.43 22.62
C ASP A 296 27.42 -3.88 22.21
N THR A 297 26.40 -4.73 22.11
CA THR A 297 26.54 -6.19 21.97
C THR A 297 27.18 -6.59 20.64
N ASP A 298 26.83 -5.91 19.56
CA ASP A 298 27.33 -6.24 18.21
C ASP A 298 28.56 -5.43 17.77
N GLY A 299 28.93 -4.40 18.53
CA GLY A 299 30.16 -3.63 18.40
C GLY A 299 30.12 -2.60 17.29
N ASP A 300 28.94 -2.13 16.88
CA ASP A 300 28.77 -1.14 15.82
C ASP A 300 28.91 0.31 16.31
N GLY A 301 28.96 0.52 17.63
CA GLY A 301 29.13 1.80 18.29
C GLY A 301 27.85 2.45 18.80
N PHE A 302 26.69 1.82 18.60
CA PHE A 302 25.43 2.15 19.28
C PHE A 302 25.23 1.22 20.47
N ASN A 303 24.47 1.67 21.46
CA ASN A 303 24.20 0.84 22.63
C ASN A 303 22.83 0.16 22.50
N ASP A 304 22.72 -1.08 23.00
CA ASP A 304 21.59 -1.97 22.71
C ASP A 304 20.24 -1.34 23.10
N GLY A 305 20.19 -0.68 24.25
CA GLY A 305 19.01 0.04 24.72
C GLY A 305 18.56 1.18 23.81
N PHE A 306 19.49 1.86 23.13
CA PHE A 306 19.17 2.90 22.16
C PHE A 306 18.65 2.29 20.87
N GLU A 307 19.31 1.26 20.36
CA GLU A 307 18.86 0.54 19.16
C GLU A 307 17.45 -0.01 19.29
N VAL A 308 17.16 -0.64 20.43
CA VAL A 308 15.82 -1.13 20.77
C VAL A 308 14.79 -0.01 20.77
N ALA A 309 15.14 1.16 21.32
CA ALA A 309 14.25 2.33 21.34
C ALA A 309 14.02 2.89 19.93
N MET A 310 15.02 2.75 19.05
CA MET A 310 15.03 3.23 17.67
C MET A 310 14.49 2.21 16.66
N GLY A 311 14.13 1.00 17.11
CA GLY A 311 13.59 -0.05 16.26
C GLY A 311 14.64 -0.73 15.37
N SER A 312 15.93 -0.54 15.66
CA SER A 312 17.03 -1.28 15.03
C SER A 312 17.37 -2.54 15.85
N ASP A 313 18.12 -3.47 15.25
CA ASP A 313 18.42 -4.79 15.84
C ASP A 313 19.80 -4.77 16.54
N PRO A 314 19.85 -4.80 17.90
CA PRO A 314 21.09 -4.68 18.69
C PRO A 314 22.02 -5.91 18.63
N LEU A 315 21.75 -6.82 17.70
CA LEU A 315 22.53 -8.04 17.47
C LEU A 315 23.04 -8.11 16.03
N ASP A 316 22.74 -7.09 15.22
CA ASP A 316 23.12 -6.99 13.83
C ASP A 316 23.83 -5.66 13.61
N PRO A 317 25.17 -5.65 13.47
CA PRO A 317 25.95 -4.42 13.36
C PRO A 317 25.72 -3.67 12.03
N SER A 318 24.80 -4.16 11.20
CA SER A 318 24.29 -3.48 10.00
C SER A 318 22.95 -2.77 10.22
N SER A 319 22.31 -2.97 11.39
CA SER A 319 21.04 -2.38 11.79
C SER A 319 21.28 -1.16 12.69
N ILE A 320 21.71 -0.05 12.10
CA ILE A 320 22.03 1.18 12.84
C ILE A 320 20.82 2.13 12.99
N PRO A 321 20.69 2.86 14.12
CA PRO A 321 19.73 3.96 14.27
C PRO A 321 20.00 5.16 13.34
N ASP A 322 19.00 5.62 12.59
CA ASP A 322 19.19 6.60 11.51
C ASP A 322 18.76 8.05 11.83
N ASN A 323 18.25 8.33 13.05
CA ASN A 323 17.72 9.66 13.43
C ASN A 323 18.27 10.17 14.78
N TRP A 324 19.23 11.08 14.73
CA TRP A 324 19.85 11.73 15.90
C TRP A 324 18.98 12.79 16.58
N ALA A 325 17.87 13.19 15.95
CA ALA A 325 16.96 14.15 16.55
C ALA A 325 16.44 13.66 17.89
N LEU A 326 16.23 12.34 18.04
CA LEU A 326 15.68 11.68 19.23
C LEU A 326 16.53 11.85 20.49
N GLN A 327 17.81 12.21 20.35
CA GLN A 327 18.70 12.49 21.48
C GLN A 327 18.64 13.97 21.94
N GLY A 328 17.91 14.82 21.21
CA GLY A 328 17.81 16.25 21.49
C GLY A 328 16.42 16.66 21.96
N THR A 329 16.30 17.92 22.34
CA THR A 329 15.02 18.56 22.68
C THR A 329 14.54 19.37 21.48
N GLY A 330 13.30 19.11 21.04
CA GLY A 330 12.63 19.92 20.03
C GLY A 330 12.54 21.39 20.44
N ILE A 331 12.75 22.30 19.49
CA ILE A 331 12.55 23.73 19.65
C ILE A 331 11.69 24.27 18.51
N MET A 332 10.80 25.21 18.83
CA MET A 332 9.99 25.90 17.83
C MET A 332 9.67 27.32 18.31
N GLY A 333 9.63 28.28 17.40
CA GLY A 333 9.29 29.66 17.75
C GLY A 333 9.26 30.63 16.56
N THR A 334 8.99 31.90 16.86
CA THR A 334 8.88 32.99 15.88
C THR A 334 9.79 34.17 16.25
N LYS A 335 10.32 34.91 15.26
CA LYS A 335 11.27 36.04 15.45
C LYS A 335 10.94 37.23 14.54
N GLU A 336 11.09 38.47 15.01
CA GLU A 336 10.68 39.71 14.30
C GLU A 336 11.54 40.13 13.09
N ALA A 337 12.79 39.66 12.94
CA ALA A 337 13.63 39.92 11.76
C ALA A 337 14.87 39.02 11.68
N ILE A 338 15.45 38.93 10.46
CA ILE A 338 16.76 38.33 10.18
C ILE A 338 17.86 39.31 10.66
N ASP A 339 18.59 38.90 11.70
CA ASP A 339 19.85 39.46 12.21
C ASP A 339 19.82 40.76 13.06
N ASP A 340 19.99 40.61 14.37
CA ASP A 340 20.74 41.52 15.26
C ASP A 340 20.80 40.97 16.72
N GLY A 341 21.81 40.14 17.00
CA GLY A 341 22.32 39.91 18.37
C GLY A 341 21.65 38.85 19.26
N PRO A 342 22.25 38.54 20.44
CA PRO A 342 21.84 37.46 21.32
C PRO A 342 20.86 37.95 22.40
N GLU A 343 19.55 38.03 22.14
CA GLU A 343 18.56 38.29 23.20
C GLU A 343 17.21 37.57 23.02
N LEU A 344 16.78 36.97 24.14
CA LEU A 344 15.44 36.55 24.58
C LEU A 344 14.44 36.08 23.52
N GLU A 345 14.44 34.77 23.28
CA GLU A 345 13.32 34.07 22.67
C GLU A 345 12.07 34.23 23.54
N THR A 346 11.00 34.80 23.01
CA THR A 346 9.71 34.92 23.72
C THR A 346 8.86 33.70 23.34
N PRO A 347 8.62 32.73 24.25
CA PRO A 347 7.75 31.60 23.95
C PRO A 347 6.32 32.13 23.88
N HIS A 348 5.71 32.14 22.70
CA HIS A 348 4.30 32.47 22.54
C HIS A 348 3.49 31.18 22.35
N PHE A 349 2.53 30.98 23.26
CA PHE A 349 1.46 29.98 23.30
C PHE A 349 1.67 28.70 22.47
N GLN A 350 2.10 27.63 23.15
CA GLN A 350 2.22 26.28 22.60
C GLN A 350 0.88 25.52 22.69
N ALA A 351 0.37 25.02 21.57
CA ALA A 351 -0.57 23.91 21.55
C ALA A 351 0.19 22.63 21.15
N GLY A 352 1.03 22.14 22.05
CA GLY A 352 1.90 20.96 21.86
C GLY A 352 3.04 20.93 22.88
N VAL A 353 3.63 19.76 23.14
CA VAL A 353 4.84 19.63 23.97
C VAL A 353 6.04 19.55 23.02
N LEU A 354 7.10 20.33 23.27
CA LEU A 354 8.31 20.36 22.44
C LEU A 354 8.97 18.99 22.23
N ALA A 355 8.69 18.03 23.12
CA ALA A 355 9.12 16.63 23.01
C ALA A 355 8.50 15.88 21.81
N ASN A 356 7.57 16.50 21.07
CA ASN A 356 6.86 15.89 19.95
C ASN A 356 7.39 16.34 18.57
N ILE A 357 8.56 16.99 18.48
CA ILE A 357 9.18 17.40 17.19
C ILE A 357 10.12 16.30 16.66
N ASN A 358 10.33 15.27 17.47
CA ASN A 358 11.34 14.22 17.31
C ASN A 358 10.93 12.96 18.09
N ASP A 359 9.64 12.65 18.18
CA ASP A 359 9.14 11.48 18.93
C ASP A 359 8.93 10.24 18.04
N ASP A 360 9.28 10.35 16.76
CA ASP A 360 9.06 9.33 15.73
C ASP A 360 7.57 8.94 15.56
N ASP A 361 6.65 9.78 16.05
CA ASP A 361 5.20 9.65 15.90
C ASP A 361 4.65 10.75 15.01
N ASN A 362 4.48 10.44 13.71
CA ASN A 362 3.89 11.34 12.72
C ASN A 362 2.41 11.70 12.96
N THR A 363 1.82 11.33 14.10
CA THR A 363 0.46 11.72 14.50
C THR A 363 0.43 12.84 15.54
N THR A 364 1.54 13.07 16.24
CA THR A 364 1.67 14.19 17.17
C THR A 364 2.07 15.45 16.39
N ARG A 365 1.50 16.61 16.75
CA ARG A 365 1.78 17.85 16.03
C ARG A 365 2.10 18.98 16.98
N VAL A 366 2.97 19.87 16.53
CA VAL A 366 3.32 21.09 17.27
C VAL A 366 2.92 22.32 16.46
N ASP A 367 2.44 23.34 17.18
CA ASP A 367 1.88 24.57 16.65
C ASP A 367 2.38 25.78 17.44
N THR A 368 2.69 26.87 16.73
CA THR A 368 3.00 28.18 17.31
C THR A 368 1.94 29.19 16.86
N TRP A 369 1.43 30.02 17.78
CA TRP A 369 0.54 31.15 17.46
C TRP A 369 1.24 32.49 17.71
N ASN A 370 1.53 33.25 16.66
CA ASN A 370 2.18 34.56 16.67
C ASN A 370 1.24 35.78 16.45
N GLY A 371 -0.04 35.58 16.13
CA GLY A 371 -1.03 36.66 16.04
C GLY A 371 -0.75 37.75 14.99
N THR A 372 -0.86 37.43 13.70
CA THR A 372 -1.00 38.35 12.55
C THR A 372 -0.03 39.55 12.51
N GLN A 373 1.24 39.38 12.92
CA GLN A 373 2.26 40.42 12.76
C GLN A 373 3.04 40.21 11.45
N PRO A 374 2.94 41.12 10.46
CA PRO A 374 3.71 41.00 9.21
C PRO A 374 5.21 41.20 9.47
N GLY A 375 6.04 40.25 9.05
CA GLY A 375 7.51 40.35 9.10
C GLY A 375 8.21 39.33 10.00
N THR A 376 7.48 38.46 10.69
CA THR A 376 8.06 37.40 11.53
C THR A 376 8.57 36.21 10.71
N VAL A 377 9.75 35.69 11.06
CA VAL A 377 10.26 34.38 10.61
C VAL A 377 9.93 33.33 11.66
N SER A 378 9.78 32.08 11.23
CA SER A 378 9.50 30.94 12.10
C SER A 378 10.59 29.91 11.99
N PHE A 379 10.82 29.18 13.07
CA PHE A 379 11.83 28.14 13.13
C PHE A 379 11.32 26.88 13.82
N VAL A 380 11.87 25.77 13.39
CA VAL A 380 11.77 24.44 14.02
C VAL A 380 13.16 23.83 14.06
N GLY A 381 13.52 23.19 15.16
CA GLY A 381 14.86 22.65 15.34
C GLY A 381 14.97 21.65 16.49
N ILE A 382 16.19 21.17 16.69
CA ILE A 382 16.61 20.29 17.79
C ILE A 382 17.80 20.95 18.49
N VAL A 383 17.85 20.89 19.82
CA VAL A 383 19.02 21.27 20.63
C VAL A 383 19.39 20.08 21.51
N TRP A 384 20.66 19.70 21.52
CA TRP A 384 21.17 18.62 22.37
C TRP A 384 21.82 19.21 23.62
N ASP A 385 21.65 18.53 24.77
CA ASP A 385 22.27 18.93 26.04
C ASP A 385 23.79 18.72 26.04
N GLU A 386 24.28 17.74 25.27
CA GLU A 386 25.69 17.53 24.99
C GLU A 386 25.91 17.63 23.46
N PRO A 387 27.03 18.23 23.00
CA PRO A 387 27.32 18.31 21.56
C PRO A 387 27.44 16.92 20.93
N LEU A 388 26.96 16.78 19.71
CA LEU A 388 27.24 15.61 18.88
C LEU A 388 28.75 15.54 18.59
N ASP A 389 29.37 14.45 19.04
CA ASP A 389 30.80 14.14 18.97
C ASP A 389 31.33 14.05 17.53
N ALA A 390 32.65 13.90 17.36
CA ALA A 390 33.28 13.69 16.04
C ALA A 390 32.79 12.43 15.30
N GLY A 391 32.16 11.47 16.00
CA GLY A 391 31.50 10.30 15.40
C GLY A 391 30.03 10.52 15.01
N ARG A 392 29.47 11.72 15.25
CA ARG A 392 28.07 12.07 14.94
C ARG A 392 28.00 13.39 14.13
N PRO A 393 28.57 13.45 12.90
CA PRO A 393 28.53 14.63 12.02
C PRO A 393 27.19 14.88 11.32
N VAL A 394 26.55 16.04 11.52
CA VAL A 394 25.23 16.32 10.91
C VAL A 394 25.41 16.56 9.41
N GLY A 395 24.61 15.89 8.59
CA GLY A 395 24.71 15.99 7.13
C GLY A 395 23.38 16.16 6.40
N ARG A 396 22.30 15.61 6.95
CA ARG A 396 20.97 15.64 6.33
C ARG A 396 19.88 15.90 7.36
N LEU A 397 18.87 16.67 6.98
CA LEU A 397 17.66 16.89 7.77
C LEU A 397 16.44 16.46 6.95
N GLU A 398 15.48 15.80 7.58
CA GLU A 398 14.18 15.49 6.95
C GLU A 398 13.08 16.16 7.78
N LEU A 399 12.31 17.05 7.16
CA LEU A 399 11.21 17.76 7.80
C LEU A 399 9.88 17.24 7.26
N THR A 400 9.06 16.68 8.14
CA THR A 400 7.71 16.24 7.83
C THR A 400 6.70 17.29 8.32
N LEU A 401 5.89 17.79 7.38
CA LEU A 401 4.93 18.88 7.58
C LEU A 401 3.49 18.41 7.34
N ALA A 402 2.57 18.98 8.10
CA ALA A 402 1.13 18.91 7.92
C ALA A 402 0.65 20.22 7.27
N THR A 403 0.02 20.14 6.10
CA THR A 403 -0.46 21.35 5.41
C THR A 403 -1.96 21.57 5.63
N PHE A 404 -2.33 22.80 5.99
CA PHE A 404 -3.69 23.24 6.32
C PHE A 404 -4.06 24.51 5.57
N LEU A 405 -5.36 24.82 5.46
CA LEU A 405 -5.87 26.08 4.90
C LEU A 405 -5.18 27.30 5.52
N ASP A 406 -4.95 27.24 6.81
CA ASP A 406 -4.42 28.37 7.57
C ASP A 406 -2.89 28.43 7.57
N GLY A 407 -2.16 27.38 7.14
CA GLY A 407 -0.68 27.36 7.10
C GLY A 407 -0.06 25.95 7.12
N GLY A 408 1.22 25.88 7.51
CA GLY A 408 1.98 24.62 7.64
C GLY A 408 3.05 24.37 6.60
N TRP A 409 3.53 25.46 5.98
CA TRP A 409 4.70 25.48 5.12
C TRP A 409 5.47 26.78 5.30
N PHE A 410 6.77 26.74 5.05
CA PHE A 410 7.57 27.91 4.74
C PHE A 410 7.21 28.46 3.35
N GLY A 411 6.87 29.75 3.29
CA GLY A 411 6.27 30.37 2.12
C GLY A 411 6.19 31.88 2.18
N VAL A 412 5.52 32.46 1.19
CA VAL A 412 5.29 33.91 1.09
C VAL A 412 4.14 34.31 2.00
N ASN A 413 4.41 35.24 2.92
CA ASN A 413 3.44 35.67 3.92
C ASN A 413 2.15 36.25 3.29
N GLY A 414 0.99 35.78 3.76
CA GLY A 414 -0.31 36.20 3.25
C GLY A 414 -0.72 35.54 1.93
N VAL A 415 0.10 34.63 1.40
CA VAL A 415 -0.13 33.96 0.12
C VAL A 415 -0.27 32.46 0.37
N GLY A 416 -1.38 31.89 -0.06
CA GLY A 416 -1.66 30.47 0.02
C GLY A 416 -2.83 30.09 -0.89
N PRO A 417 -2.99 28.81 -1.22
CA PRO A 417 -4.08 28.35 -2.05
C PRO A 417 -5.38 28.29 -1.25
N GLY A 418 -6.53 28.27 -1.94
CA GLY A 418 -7.82 27.98 -1.28
C GLY A 418 -7.86 26.56 -0.70
N ALA A 419 -8.81 26.29 0.20
CA ALA A 419 -8.99 24.97 0.81
C ALA A 419 -9.09 23.85 -0.25
N GLY A 420 -8.26 22.81 -0.12
CA GLY A 420 -8.22 21.67 -1.03
C GLY A 420 -7.46 21.90 -2.35
N ASN A 421 -6.93 23.11 -2.59
CA ASN A 421 -6.12 23.43 -3.75
C ASN A 421 -4.62 23.17 -3.48
N ALA A 422 -3.86 23.04 -4.57
CA ALA A 422 -2.43 22.77 -4.54
C ALA A 422 -1.59 24.03 -4.28
N LEU A 423 -0.49 23.86 -3.55
CA LEU A 423 0.59 24.84 -3.44
C LEU A 423 1.28 24.99 -4.80
N THR A 424 1.69 26.21 -5.12
CA THR A 424 2.48 26.52 -6.32
C THR A 424 3.85 27.04 -5.89
N GLU A 425 4.86 26.89 -6.74
CA GLU A 425 6.22 27.42 -6.51
C GLU A 425 6.23 28.89 -6.02
N ALA A 426 5.37 29.75 -6.60
CA ALA A 426 5.27 31.16 -6.21
C ALA A 426 4.80 31.42 -4.76
N MET A 427 4.29 30.40 -4.07
CA MET A 427 3.82 30.46 -2.69
C MET A 427 4.87 29.96 -1.69
N LEU A 428 5.92 29.30 -2.17
CA LEU A 428 6.92 28.61 -1.37
C LEU A 428 8.20 29.43 -1.27
N VAL A 429 8.88 29.29 -0.12
CA VAL A 429 10.20 29.86 0.10
C VAL A 429 11.03 28.80 0.80
N ASP A 430 12.15 28.44 0.20
CA ASP A 430 13.08 27.45 0.76
C ASP A 430 13.63 27.93 2.12
N PRO A 431 13.41 27.20 3.22
CA PRO A 431 13.92 27.59 4.52
C PRO A 431 15.43 27.38 4.58
N ARG A 432 16.13 28.28 5.28
CA ARG A 432 17.57 28.09 5.49
C ARG A 432 17.85 27.17 6.67
N VAL A 433 18.96 26.44 6.60
CA VAL A 433 19.48 25.65 7.73
C VAL A 433 20.46 26.48 8.56
N GLU A 434 20.29 26.43 9.89
CA GLU A 434 21.22 27.00 10.87
C GLU A 434 21.68 25.92 11.86
N ILE A 435 22.95 26.00 12.28
CA ILE A 435 23.52 25.14 13.34
C ILE A 435 24.00 25.98 14.53
N SER A 436 23.98 25.38 15.70
CA SER A 436 24.55 25.89 16.95
C SER A 436 25.64 24.95 17.46
N ARG A 437 26.66 25.53 18.10
CA ARG A 437 27.74 24.79 18.79
C ARG A 437 27.83 25.13 20.28
N ASP A 438 26.84 25.87 20.77
CA ASP A 438 26.76 26.37 22.13
C ASP A 438 25.34 26.24 22.70
N HIS A 439 24.67 25.13 22.38
CA HIS A 439 23.38 24.70 22.94
C HIS A 439 22.27 25.73 22.66
N GLY A 440 22.24 26.23 21.43
CA GLY A 440 21.23 27.18 20.95
C GLY A 440 21.47 28.64 21.33
N ALA A 441 22.62 28.98 21.94
CA ALA A 441 22.92 30.37 22.31
C ALA A 441 23.32 31.23 21.09
N THR A 442 24.06 30.66 20.14
CA THR A 442 24.39 31.26 18.85
C THR A 442 24.08 30.30 17.70
N TRP A 443 23.70 30.88 16.55
CA TRP A 443 23.26 30.16 15.37
C TRP A 443 23.99 30.67 14.13
N THR A 444 24.50 29.77 13.31
CA THR A 444 25.21 30.07 12.06
C THR A 444 24.53 29.40 10.89
N VAL A 445 24.25 30.16 9.83
CA VAL A 445 23.70 29.63 8.57
C VAL A 445 24.72 28.73 7.89
N VAL A 446 24.27 27.57 7.43
CA VAL A 446 25.09 26.60 6.69
C VAL A 446 24.59 26.44 5.25
N PRO A 447 25.49 26.38 4.26
CA PRO A 447 25.10 26.08 2.89
C PRO A 447 24.47 24.69 2.80
N HIS A 448 23.39 24.56 2.04
CA HIS A 448 22.66 23.32 1.83
C HIS A 448 21.92 23.35 0.49
N THR A 449 21.50 22.19 0.04
CA THR A 449 20.47 22.00 -1.00
C THR A 449 19.21 21.43 -0.36
N SER A 450 18.06 21.62 -0.98
CA SER A 450 16.81 21.01 -0.53
C SER A 450 15.92 20.64 -1.72
N ASP A 451 15.04 19.66 -1.53
CA ASP A 451 13.93 19.35 -2.43
C ASP A 451 12.62 20.04 -1.99
N TYR A 452 12.70 20.98 -1.05
CA TYR A 452 11.54 21.54 -0.36
C TYR A 452 10.51 22.17 -1.31
N ILE A 453 10.97 22.98 -2.26
CA ILE A 453 10.10 23.65 -3.24
C ILE A 453 9.47 22.62 -4.18
N GLU A 454 10.25 21.64 -4.62
CA GLU A 454 9.83 20.58 -5.53
C GLU A 454 8.74 19.71 -4.89
N ARG A 455 8.99 19.18 -3.69
CA ARG A 455 8.08 18.31 -2.93
C ARG A 455 6.75 18.98 -2.60
N LEU A 456 6.76 20.28 -2.31
CA LEU A 456 5.56 21.02 -1.95
C LEU A 456 4.83 21.62 -3.17
N THR A 457 5.46 21.71 -4.34
CA THR A 457 4.77 22.18 -5.56
C THR A 457 3.78 21.12 -6.03
N GLY A 458 2.52 21.50 -6.25
CA GLY A 458 1.44 20.56 -6.55
C GLY A 458 0.83 19.88 -5.32
N HIS A 459 1.46 19.97 -4.14
CA HIS A 459 0.93 19.38 -2.91
C HIS A 459 -0.37 20.09 -2.49
N ARG A 460 -1.45 19.32 -2.32
CA ARG A 460 -2.76 19.83 -1.89
C ARG A 460 -2.79 20.04 -0.40
N ILE A 461 -3.39 21.15 0.06
CA ILE A 461 -3.52 21.47 1.49
C ILE A 461 -4.87 21.03 2.07
N GLY A 462 -4.89 20.63 3.34
CA GLY A 462 -6.10 20.23 4.06
C GLY A 462 -7.01 21.42 4.42
N GLY A 463 -8.33 21.27 4.35
CA GLY A 463 -9.30 22.32 4.71
C GLY A 463 -10.61 22.25 3.92
N GLY A 464 -11.71 22.72 4.50
CA GLY A 464 -13.06 22.60 3.93
C GLY A 464 -13.73 21.25 4.29
N THR A 465 -14.43 20.62 3.34
CA THR A 465 -15.11 19.32 3.51
C THR A 465 -14.16 18.11 3.51
N VAL A 466 -12.86 18.33 3.30
CA VAL A 466 -11.80 17.30 3.43
C VAL A 466 -11.19 17.45 4.84
N PRO A 467 -11.48 16.54 5.78
CA PRO A 467 -11.24 16.80 7.20
C PRO A 467 -9.82 16.48 7.69
N ASN A 468 -8.91 16.00 6.84
CA ASN A 468 -7.58 15.59 7.27
C ASN A 468 -6.47 16.44 6.63
N PRO A 469 -5.45 16.86 7.41
CA PRO A 469 -4.22 17.38 6.84
C PRO A 469 -3.57 16.34 5.93
N SER A 470 -2.93 16.81 4.87
CA SER A 470 -1.97 16.05 4.07
C SER A 470 -0.57 16.28 4.63
N SER A 471 0.22 15.21 4.67
CA SER A 471 1.62 15.26 5.10
C SER A 471 2.56 15.27 3.91
N VAL A 472 3.67 15.99 4.03
CA VAL A 472 4.76 16.03 3.04
C VAL A 472 6.09 16.06 3.78
N THR A 473 7.07 15.30 3.28
CA THR A 473 8.43 15.30 3.82
C THR A 473 9.36 15.95 2.81
N ALA A 474 10.18 16.87 3.28
CA ALA A 474 11.23 17.54 2.51
C ALA A 474 12.61 17.23 3.12
N THR A 475 13.61 17.04 2.27
CA THR A 475 14.99 16.76 2.61
C THR A 475 15.86 18.01 2.44
N PHE A 476 16.76 18.24 3.40
CA PHE A 476 17.79 19.27 3.37
C PHE A 476 19.17 18.62 3.53
N THR A 477 20.05 18.80 2.55
CA THR A 477 21.40 18.21 2.57
C THR A 477 22.44 19.31 2.73
N LEU A 478 23.23 19.24 3.80
CA LEU A 478 24.30 20.19 4.04
C LEU A 478 25.41 20.02 3.00
N ALA A 479 25.94 21.13 2.49
CA ALA A 479 27.03 21.09 1.50
C ALA A 479 28.34 20.53 2.08
N THR A 480 28.50 20.58 3.40
CA THR A 480 29.62 20.01 4.14
C THR A 480 29.12 19.50 5.49
N VAL A 481 29.68 18.39 5.96
CA VAL A 481 29.41 17.84 7.28
C VAL A 481 29.61 18.87 8.39
N ALA A 482 28.71 18.89 9.37
CA ALA A 482 28.81 19.74 10.53
C ALA A 482 29.14 18.91 11.78
N GLU A 483 30.37 19.05 12.27
CA GLU A 483 30.82 18.43 13.52
C GLU A 483 30.65 19.35 14.74
N GLY A 484 30.57 18.75 15.93
CA GLY A 484 30.46 19.46 17.21
C GLY A 484 29.17 20.26 17.34
N VAL A 485 28.11 19.78 16.68
CA VAL A 485 26.80 20.45 16.64
C VAL A 485 26.06 20.16 17.93
N SER A 486 25.59 21.21 18.60
CA SER A 486 24.69 21.10 19.76
C SER A 486 23.31 21.72 19.51
N GLY A 487 23.05 22.17 18.29
CA GLY A 487 21.69 22.45 17.83
C GLY A 487 21.60 22.60 16.33
N VAL A 488 20.44 22.27 15.75
CA VAL A 488 20.12 22.48 14.34
C VAL A 488 18.71 23.03 14.21
N ARG A 489 18.46 23.93 13.26
CA ARG A 489 17.11 24.43 12.99
C ARG A 489 16.93 24.85 11.54
N LEU A 490 15.69 24.74 11.06
CA LEU A 490 15.21 25.30 9.82
C LEU A 490 14.52 26.62 10.11
N VAL A 491 14.82 27.66 9.32
CA VAL A 491 14.26 29.00 9.50
C VAL A 491 13.73 29.55 8.18
N GLY A 492 12.46 29.95 8.17
CA GLY A 492 11.81 30.50 6.98
C GLY A 492 10.71 31.50 7.30
N THR A 493 10.16 32.12 6.27
CA THR A 493 8.92 32.92 6.39
C THR A 493 7.70 32.02 6.34
N GLU A 494 6.65 32.36 7.08
CA GLU A 494 5.40 31.59 7.08
C GLU A 494 4.59 31.86 5.79
N GLY A 495 4.06 30.81 5.16
CA GLY A 495 3.06 30.93 4.09
C GLY A 495 1.63 30.73 4.62
N GLY A 496 0.63 31.24 3.87
CA GLY A 496 -0.80 31.12 4.22
C GLY A 496 -1.54 32.47 4.32
N THR A 497 -2.86 32.46 4.18
CA THR A 497 -3.70 33.68 4.13
C THR A 497 -4.19 34.17 5.50
N ALA A 498 -4.02 33.38 6.57
CA ALA A 498 -4.62 33.68 7.88
C ALA A 498 -3.81 33.33 9.13
N SER A 499 -2.80 32.45 9.11
CA SER A 499 -2.12 32.16 10.37
C SER A 499 -1.23 33.32 10.80
N GLY A 500 -1.48 33.78 12.02
CA GLY A 500 -0.39 34.24 12.82
C GLY A 500 0.27 33.05 13.46
N GLY A 501 1.14 32.31 12.76
CA GLY A 501 1.91 31.19 13.35
C GLY A 501 2.16 29.95 12.48
N PHE A 502 3.20 29.18 12.81
CA PHE A 502 3.63 27.97 12.12
C PHE A 502 2.85 26.75 12.65
N ILE A 503 1.91 26.25 11.85
CA ILE A 503 0.99 25.16 12.20
C ILE A 503 1.52 23.85 11.59
N GLY A 504 1.79 22.81 12.38
CA GLY A 504 1.80 21.44 11.85
C GLY A 504 3.15 20.85 11.48
N VAL A 505 4.21 21.07 12.27
CA VAL A 505 5.35 20.13 12.20
C VAL A 505 4.91 18.81 12.81
N PHE A 506 5.13 17.73 12.06
CA PHE A 506 5.04 16.37 12.58
C PHE A 506 6.38 15.92 13.14
N GLU A 507 7.46 16.03 12.36
CA GLU A 507 8.76 15.45 12.72
C GLU A 507 9.91 16.22 12.06
N LEU A 508 11.02 16.41 12.77
CA LEU A 508 12.31 16.83 12.22
C LEU A 508 13.35 15.76 12.53
N ARG A 509 13.73 14.98 11.52
CA ARG A 509 14.81 13.99 11.64
C ARG A 509 16.15 14.63 11.33
N VAL A 510 17.16 14.27 12.13
CA VAL A 510 18.54 14.72 11.95
C VAL A 510 19.37 13.49 11.66
N LYS A 511 19.91 13.39 10.46
CA LYS A 511 20.70 12.23 10.03
C LYS A 511 22.17 12.59 9.90
N ALA A 512 23.01 11.57 10.06
CA ALA A 512 24.42 11.66 9.71
C ALA A 512 24.60 12.14 8.28
N PHE A 513 25.73 12.79 7.99
CA PHE A 513 26.28 12.65 6.66
C PHE A 513 26.66 11.18 6.54
N ALA A 514 26.02 10.47 5.63
CA ALA A 514 26.31 9.08 5.42
C ALA A 514 27.82 8.96 5.14
N SER A 515 28.50 8.12 5.93
CA SER A 515 29.94 7.91 5.79
C SER A 515 30.24 7.48 4.36
N ASP A 516 31.36 7.91 3.79
CA ASP A 516 31.82 7.50 2.47
C ASP A 516 33.27 7.02 2.66
N SER A 517 33.40 5.73 2.92
CA SER A 517 34.62 5.09 3.43
C SER A 517 35.75 5.06 2.40
N ASP A 518 35.43 5.07 1.10
CA ASP A 518 36.39 5.08 0.01
C ASP A 518 36.47 6.41 -0.77
N ASN A 519 35.58 7.36 -0.50
CA ASN A 519 35.47 8.67 -1.15
C ASN A 519 35.14 8.57 -2.65
N ASP A 520 34.35 7.58 -3.05
CA ASP A 520 33.94 7.41 -4.45
C ASP A 520 32.70 8.25 -4.82
N GLY A 521 32.09 8.90 -3.84
CA GLY A 521 30.96 9.81 -3.99
C GLY A 521 29.60 9.16 -3.74
N MET A 522 29.57 7.86 -3.46
CA MET A 522 28.43 7.16 -2.87
C MET A 522 28.68 7.00 -1.37
N ASN A 523 27.61 6.86 -0.59
CA ASN A 523 27.76 6.70 0.84
C ASN A 523 27.56 5.24 1.29
N ASP A 524 28.26 4.86 2.34
CA ASP A 524 28.31 3.52 2.93
C ASP A 524 26.91 2.95 3.21
N ASP A 525 25.96 3.81 3.60
CA ASP A 525 24.58 3.40 3.89
C ASP A 525 23.82 3.02 2.62
N TRP A 526 23.95 3.83 1.57
CA TRP A 526 23.36 3.55 0.27
C TRP A 526 24.01 2.34 -0.39
N GLU A 527 25.34 2.24 -0.35
CA GLU A 527 26.07 1.07 -0.85
C GLU A 527 25.59 -0.21 -0.17
N ARG A 528 25.47 -0.19 1.16
CA ARG A 528 25.00 -1.35 1.95
C ARG A 528 23.56 -1.72 1.61
N GLN A 529 22.67 -0.72 1.49
CA GLN A 529 21.26 -0.94 1.15
C GLN A 529 21.09 -1.62 -0.21
N HIS A 530 21.93 -1.27 -1.19
CA HIS A 530 21.85 -1.78 -2.56
C HIS A 530 22.80 -2.96 -2.83
N GLY A 531 23.43 -3.49 -1.76
CA GLY A 531 24.29 -4.67 -1.82
C GLY A 531 25.59 -4.44 -2.60
N LEU A 532 26.10 -3.21 -2.59
CA LEU A 532 27.44 -2.82 -3.01
C LEU A 532 28.44 -3.02 -1.86
N ILE A 533 29.74 -2.93 -2.15
CA ILE A 533 30.79 -3.27 -1.17
C ILE A 533 31.40 -2.01 -0.58
N VAL A 534 30.96 -1.65 0.63
CA VAL A 534 31.50 -0.52 1.40
C VAL A 534 33.04 -0.53 1.46
N GLY A 535 33.65 0.60 1.12
CA GLY A 535 35.10 0.80 1.17
C GLY A 535 35.87 0.30 -0.05
N ILE A 536 35.16 0.02 -1.15
CA ILE A 536 35.71 -0.21 -2.48
C ILE A 536 35.07 0.77 -3.46
N ASP A 537 35.88 1.62 -4.09
CA ASP A 537 35.45 2.48 -5.21
C ASP A 537 34.90 1.63 -6.36
N ASP A 538 33.59 1.46 -6.36
CA ASP A 538 32.79 0.75 -7.35
C ASP A 538 31.79 1.68 -8.06
N SER A 539 31.86 2.99 -7.80
CA SER A 539 31.12 4.10 -8.44
C SER A 539 30.92 4.01 -9.95
N GLY A 540 31.86 3.38 -10.67
CA GLY A 540 31.85 3.20 -12.13
C GLY A 540 31.35 1.84 -12.64
N GLU A 541 30.90 0.94 -11.77
CA GLU A 541 30.25 -0.32 -12.17
C GLU A 541 28.79 -0.08 -12.59
N ASP A 542 28.24 -1.01 -13.36
CA ASP A 542 26.87 -1.00 -13.90
C ASP A 542 26.33 -2.45 -13.78
N PRO A 543 25.81 -2.84 -12.61
CA PRO A 543 25.54 -4.25 -12.30
C PRO A 543 24.35 -4.84 -13.06
N ASP A 544 23.34 -4.04 -13.41
CA ASP A 544 22.16 -4.49 -14.16
C ASP A 544 22.22 -4.21 -15.68
N ASN A 545 23.23 -3.47 -16.13
CA ASN A 545 23.54 -3.18 -17.54
C ASN A 545 22.46 -2.34 -18.24
N ASP A 546 21.84 -1.43 -17.50
CA ASP A 546 20.84 -0.51 -18.03
C ASP A 546 21.45 0.78 -18.64
N GLY A 547 22.74 0.99 -18.36
CA GLY A 547 23.53 2.09 -18.87
C GLY A 547 23.76 3.25 -17.88
N LEU A 548 23.33 3.16 -16.63
CA LEU A 548 23.78 4.01 -15.52
C LEU A 548 24.91 3.32 -14.73
N THR A 549 25.84 4.12 -14.20
CA THR A 549 26.81 3.61 -13.22
C THR A 549 26.24 3.70 -11.81
N ASN A 550 26.76 2.92 -10.85
CA ASN A 550 26.36 2.99 -9.43
C ASN A 550 26.25 4.44 -8.92
N LEU A 551 27.23 5.30 -9.24
CA LEU A 551 27.19 6.71 -8.85
C LEU A 551 26.08 7.52 -9.55
N GLU A 552 25.80 7.23 -10.82
CA GLU A 552 24.69 7.89 -11.53
C GLU A 552 23.35 7.46 -10.95
N GLU A 553 23.21 6.21 -10.54
CA GLU A 553 22.02 5.67 -9.89
C GLU A 553 21.84 6.21 -8.48
N PHE A 554 22.93 6.32 -7.72
CA PHE A 554 22.94 7.03 -6.44
C PHE A 554 22.40 8.46 -6.57
N LEU A 555 22.78 9.16 -7.64
CA LEU A 555 22.31 10.52 -7.92
C LEU A 555 20.87 10.57 -8.45
N ALA A 556 20.43 9.54 -9.18
CA ALA A 556 19.06 9.41 -9.68
C ALA A 556 18.08 8.86 -8.62
N GLY A 557 18.59 8.27 -7.54
CA GLY A 557 17.80 7.60 -6.50
C GLY A 557 17.28 6.22 -6.91
N THR A 558 17.83 5.64 -7.97
CA THR A 558 17.44 4.34 -8.55
C THR A 558 18.25 3.19 -7.94
N ASN A 559 17.89 1.94 -8.27
CA ASN A 559 18.52 0.76 -7.68
C ASN A 559 19.55 0.12 -8.64
N PRO A 560 20.84 0.04 -8.27
CA PRO A 560 21.94 -0.48 -9.11
C PRO A 560 21.91 -1.94 -9.50
N ARG A 561 20.82 -2.63 -9.20
CA ARG A 561 20.61 -4.03 -9.54
C ARG A 561 19.27 -4.26 -10.23
N VAL A 562 18.52 -3.20 -10.51
CA VAL A 562 17.19 -3.23 -11.09
C VAL A 562 17.13 -2.22 -12.23
N ALA A 563 17.26 -2.72 -13.45
CA ALA A 563 17.34 -1.89 -14.65
C ALA A 563 16.10 -1.03 -14.96
N ASP A 564 15.01 -1.15 -14.20
CA ASP A 564 13.71 -0.47 -14.38
C ASP A 564 13.09 -0.39 -12.98
N THR A 565 13.39 0.70 -12.27
CA THR A 565 13.12 0.85 -10.82
C THR A 565 11.63 1.02 -10.54
N ASP A 566 10.90 1.74 -11.40
CA ASP A 566 9.46 2.00 -11.22
C ASP A 566 8.55 0.99 -11.96
N GLY A 567 9.11 0.17 -12.84
CA GLY A 567 8.47 -0.97 -13.49
C GLY A 567 7.56 -0.60 -14.66
N ASP A 568 7.79 0.53 -15.31
CA ASP A 568 6.93 1.06 -16.37
C ASP A 568 7.28 0.52 -17.78
N GLY A 569 8.44 -0.13 -17.91
CA GLY A 569 8.95 -0.73 -19.14
C GLY A 569 10.05 0.06 -19.85
N LEU A 570 10.41 1.26 -19.39
CA LEU A 570 11.68 1.93 -19.70
C LEU A 570 12.73 1.56 -18.67
N SER A 571 14.01 1.66 -19.06
CA SER A 571 15.09 1.45 -18.10
C SER A 571 15.52 2.76 -17.49
N ASP A 572 15.99 2.76 -16.24
CA ASP A 572 16.41 3.98 -15.52
C ASP A 572 17.42 4.78 -16.35
N GLY A 573 18.37 4.09 -17.01
CA GLY A 573 19.33 4.68 -17.92
C GLY A 573 18.75 5.30 -19.19
N ALA A 574 17.66 4.74 -19.73
CA ALA A 574 16.96 5.33 -20.86
C ALA A 574 16.21 6.59 -20.44
N GLU A 575 15.58 6.56 -19.28
CA GLU A 575 14.85 7.68 -18.71
C GLU A 575 15.79 8.84 -18.39
N VAL A 576 16.86 8.61 -17.61
CA VAL A 576 17.81 9.65 -17.20
C VAL A 576 18.59 10.24 -18.38
N LYS A 577 18.99 9.43 -19.38
CA LYS A 577 19.92 9.88 -20.44
C LYS A 577 19.23 10.22 -21.76
N GLN A 578 18.11 9.60 -22.09
CA GLN A 578 17.48 9.73 -23.41
C GLN A 578 16.15 10.48 -23.36
N TYR A 579 15.24 10.08 -22.48
CA TYR A 579 13.87 10.61 -22.43
C TYR A 579 13.70 11.78 -21.46
N LEU A 580 14.61 11.89 -20.49
CA LEU A 580 14.62 12.90 -19.43
C LEU A 580 13.37 12.86 -18.53
N THR A 581 12.80 11.67 -18.36
CA THR A 581 11.70 11.33 -17.44
C THR A 581 12.23 11.03 -16.04
N ASP A 582 11.34 10.90 -15.05
CA ASP A 582 11.69 10.58 -13.66
C ASP A 582 11.68 9.05 -13.46
N PRO A 583 12.85 8.40 -13.30
CA PRO A 583 12.95 6.92 -13.23
C PRO A 583 12.36 6.31 -11.95
N LEU A 584 11.82 7.14 -11.05
CA LEU A 584 11.11 6.71 -9.85
C LEU A 584 9.59 6.83 -10.00
N ARG A 585 9.11 7.19 -11.20
CA ARG A 585 7.72 7.51 -11.44
C ARG A 585 7.30 7.09 -12.85
N ALA A 586 6.55 5.99 -12.86
CA ALA A 586 6.02 5.36 -14.06
C ALA A 586 5.11 6.21 -14.98
N ASP A 587 4.83 7.47 -14.66
CA ASP A 587 3.98 8.40 -15.45
C ASP A 587 4.42 9.81 -15.05
N THR A 588 5.48 10.31 -15.70
CA THR A 588 6.20 11.52 -15.29
C THR A 588 5.31 12.76 -15.33
N ASP A 589 4.53 12.94 -16.38
CA ASP A 589 3.67 14.12 -16.55
C ASP A 589 2.27 13.98 -15.91
N GLY A 590 1.89 12.77 -15.48
CA GLY A 590 0.72 12.48 -14.68
C GLY A 590 -0.59 12.47 -15.46
N ASP A 591 -0.55 12.12 -16.74
CA ASP A 591 -1.70 12.15 -17.62
C ASP A 591 -2.52 10.85 -17.66
N GLY A 592 -2.00 9.79 -17.01
CA GLY A 592 -2.59 8.47 -16.89
C GLY A 592 -2.06 7.43 -17.88
N LEU A 593 -1.06 7.76 -18.69
CA LEU A 593 -0.30 6.85 -19.55
C LEU A 593 1.14 6.74 -19.00
N SER A 594 1.73 5.53 -18.99
CA SER A 594 3.10 5.40 -18.48
C SER A 594 4.14 5.87 -19.49
N ASP A 595 5.29 6.36 -19.02
CA ASP A 595 6.35 6.87 -19.89
C ASP A 595 6.80 5.78 -20.90
N GLY A 596 6.85 4.53 -20.45
CA GLY A 596 7.07 3.35 -21.29
C GLY A 596 5.99 3.10 -22.33
N ASP A 597 4.71 3.20 -22.00
CA ASP A 597 3.62 3.04 -22.98
C ASP A 597 3.64 4.19 -24.00
N GLU A 598 3.90 5.41 -23.55
CA GLU A 598 4.03 6.59 -24.38
C GLU A 598 5.15 6.43 -25.41
N VAL A 599 6.33 6.02 -24.98
CA VAL A 599 7.49 5.88 -25.86
C VAL A 599 7.39 4.65 -26.76
N LEU A 600 7.02 3.49 -26.20
CA LEU A 600 7.12 2.20 -26.89
C LEU A 600 5.88 1.85 -27.71
N ILE A 601 4.71 2.36 -27.34
CA ILE A 601 3.42 1.99 -27.96
C ILE A 601 2.82 3.17 -28.73
N HIS A 602 2.66 4.33 -28.10
CA HIS A 602 1.90 5.45 -28.65
C HIS A 602 2.77 6.44 -29.45
N GLY A 603 4.06 6.51 -29.12
CA GLY A 603 5.02 7.47 -29.65
C GLY A 603 4.66 8.92 -29.33
N THR A 604 4.04 9.16 -28.17
CA THR A 604 3.78 10.48 -27.55
C THR A 604 5.01 10.96 -26.80
N ASN A 605 4.94 12.12 -26.15
CA ASN A 605 6.05 12.72 -25.43
C ASN A 605 5.83 12.66 -23.91
N PRO A 606 6.59 11.85 -23.16
CA PRO A 606 6.33 11.56 -21.74
C PRO A 606 6.61 12.69 -20.75
N LEU A 607 6.86 13.89 -21.27
CA LEU A 607 7.07 15.10 -20.49
C LEU A 607 5.94 16.12 -20.71
N VAL A 608 4.94 15.75 -21.51
CA VAL A 608 3.90 16.65 -21.99
C VAL A 608 2.59 15.88 -22.06
N ALA A 609 1.75 16.09 -21.04
CA ALA A 609 0.47 15.43 -20.88
C ALA A 609 -0.50 15.55 -22.07
N ASP A 610 -0.23 16.40 -23.06
CA ASP A 610 -1.04 16.61 -24.28
C ASP A 610 -0.06 16.88 -25.43
N THR A 611 0.37 15.82 -26.11
CA THR A 611 1.46 15.85 -27.09
C THR A 611 1.12 16.72 -28.30
N ASP A 612 -0.13 16.68 -28.76
CA ASP A 612 -0.55 17.41 -29.96
C ASP A 612 -1.12 18.81 -29.69
N GLY A 613 -1.33 19.13 -28.42
CA GLY A 613 -1.69 20.45 -27.91
C GLY A 613 -3.12 20.83 -28.22
N ASP A 614 -4.02 19.85 -28.38
CA ASP A 614 -5.41 20.10 -28.69
C ASP A 614 -6.30 20.27 -27.44
N GLY A 615 -5.77 20.00 -26.25
CA GLY A 615 -6.42 20.19 -24.95
C GLY A 615 -7.03 18.91 -24.37
N PHE A 616 -6.74 17.75 -24.93
CA PHE A 616 -6.99 16.44 -24.34
C PHE A 616 -5.67 15.79 -23.98
N SER A 617 -5.62 15.09 -22.84
CA SER A 617 -4.39 14.39 -22.49
C SER A 617 -4.19 13.10 -23.27
N ASP A 618 -2.95 12.72 -23.51
CA ASP A 618 -2.61 11.54 -24.31
C ASP A 618 -3.24 10.27 -23.71
N GLY A 619 -3.14 10.09 -22.40
CA GLY A 619 -3.79 9.00 -21.66
C GLY A 619 -5.32 8.97 -21.81
N LEU A 620 -5.97 10.15 -21.82
CA LEU A 620 -7.43 10.24 -22.02
C LEU A 620 -7.83 9.89 -23.46
N GLU A 621 -7.05 10.31 -24.43
CA GLU A 621 -7.26 10.02 -25.84
C GLU A 621 -7.11 8.53 -26.14
N VAL A 622 -6.06 7.90 -25.62
CA VAL A 622 -5.84 6.45 -25.72
C VAL A 622 -7.00 5.69 -25.09
N ALA A 623 -7.45 6.08 -23.89
CA ALA A 623 -8.58 5.45 -23.21
C ALA A 623 -9.90 5.57 -23.99
N LEU A 624 -10.07 6.66 -24.75
CA LEU A 624 -11.25 6.91 -25.57
C LEU A 624 -11.08 6.49 -27.05
N GLY A 625 -9.93 5.92 -27.40
CA GLY A 625 -9.61 5.38 -28.71
C GLY A 625 -9.40 6.44 -29.80
N THR A 626 -8.98 7.65 -29.44
CA THR A 626 -8.55 8.71 -30.36
C THR A 626 -7.03 8.71 -30.53
N ASP A 627 -6.48 9.61 -31.36
CA ASP A 627 -5.06 9.53 -31.77
C ASP A 627 -4.33 10.69 -31.09
N PRO A 628 -3.51 10.45 -30.04
CA PRO A 628 -2.91 11.49 -29.19
C PRO A 628 -1.83 12.34 -29.88
N LYS A 629 -1.71 12.21 -31.21
CA LYS A 629 -0.68 12.86 -32.03
C LYS A 629 -1.27 13.62 -33.20
N ASP A 630 -2.59 13.58 -33.36
CA ASP A 630 -3.31 14.28 -34.41
C ASP A 630 -4.32 15.23 -33.77
N PRO A 631 -4.07 16.55 -33.76
CA PRO A 631 -4.93 17.52 -33.08
C PRO A 631 -6.31 17.69 -33.76
N ALA A 632 -6.58 16.91 -34.81
CA ALA A 632 -7.89 16.76 -35.45
C ALA A 632 -8.65 15.49 -35.00
N SER A 633 -8.02 14.62 -34.21
CA SER A 633 -8.51 13.32 -33.77
C SER A 633 -8.68 13.30 -32.25
N PHE A 634 -9.72 13.95 -31.76
CA PHE A 634 -9.98 14.11 -30.33
C PHE A 634 -11.30 13.51 -29.86
N PRO A 635 -11.44 13.26 -28.53
CA PRO A 635 -12.69 12.79 -27.96
C PRO A 635 -13.85 13.74 -28.23
N ALA A 636 -14.96 13.20 -28.76
CA ALA A 636 -16.15 14.00 -29.00
C ALA A 636 -16.80 14.49 -27.68
N ASN A 637 -16.66 13.70 -26.60
CA ASN A 637 -17.19 14.03 -25.29
C ASN A 637 -16.22 14.92 -24.51
N GLN A 638 -16.61 16.17 -24.24
CA GLN A 638 -15.82 17.16 -23.50
C GLN A 638 -16.08 17.12 -21.99
N ALA A 639 -17.00 16.27 -21.54
CA ALA A 639 -17.37 16.22 -20.12
C ALA A 639 -16.19 15.84 -19.22
N PRO A 640 -15.30 14.89 -19.59
CA PRO A 640 -14.14 14.52 -18.76
C PRO A 640 -13.18 15.68 -18.43
N LEU A 641 -13.13 16.72 -19.27
CA LEU A 641 -12.28 17.89 -19.05
C LEU A 641 -12.78 18.81 -17.91
N GLY A 642 -14.01 18.61 -17.45
CA GLY A 642 -14.62 19.46 -16.43
C GLY A 642 -14.88 18.72 -15.12
N ARG A 643 -15.26 19.46 -14.09
CA ARG A 643 -15.75 18.91 -12.83
C ARG A 643 -17.25 18.71 -12.89
N GLY A 644 -17.72 17.50 -12.59
CA GLY A 644 -19.14 17.24 -12.40
C GLY A 644 -19.75 18.07 -11.26
N ILE A 645 -20.96 18.56 -11.47
CA ILE A 645 -21.75 19.30 -10.48
C ILE A 645 -23.16 18.71 -10.36
N LEU A 646 -23.69 18.72 -9.14
CA LEU A 646 -24.98 18.17 -8.79
C LEU A 646 -25.55 18.98 -7.63
N GLY A 647 -26.86 19.21 -7.60
CA GLY A 647 -27.47 19.88 -6.46
C GLY A 647 -28.92 20.30 -6.68
N THR A 648 -29.42 21.11 -5.75
CA THR A 648 -30.77 21.70 -5.81
C THR A 648 -30.70 23.22 -5.82
N LYS A 649 -31.68 23.88 -6.45
CA LYS A 649 -31.66 25.33 -6.73
C LYS A 649 -31.72 26.25 -5.49
N GLU A 650 -32.06 25.75 -4.29
CA GLU A 650 -31.95 26.52 -3.04
C GLU A 650 -30.51 26.63 -2.53
N ALA A 651 -29.54 25.86 -3.08
CA ALA A 651 -28.18 25.75 -2.56
C ALA A 651 -27.12 26.68 -3.21
N ILE A 652 -27.52 27.59 -4.11
CA ILE A 652 -26.55 28.48 -4.82
C ILE A 652 -26.56 29.94 -4.31
N ASP A 653 -27.51 30.35 -3.45
CA ASP A 653 -27.56 31.73 -2.92
C ASP A 653 -27.00 31.90 -1.49
N GLY A 654 -26.14 30.98 -1.03
CA GLY A 654 -25.19 31.29 0.06
C GLY A 654 -25.18 30.33 1.24
N GLU A 655 -24.54 29.17 1.06
CA GLU A 655 -23.90 28.25 2.03
C GLU A 655 -24.01 26.83 1.42
N PRO A 656 -22.96 25.99 1.39
CA PRO A 656 -23.05 24.62 0.91
C PRO A 656 -23.91 23.80 1.88
N GLY A 657 -25.23 23.80 1.67
CA GLY A 657 -26.13 22.85 2.32
C GLY A 657 -25.67 21.44 1.99
N THR A 658 -25.33 20.67 3.02
CA THR A 658 -24.71 19.35 2.91
C THR A 658 -25.57 18.42 2.04
N PRO A 659 -25.12 18.02 0.84
CA PRO A 659 -25.82 17.01 0.06
C PRO A 659 -25.71 15.68 0.82
N VAL A 660 -26.86 15.04 1.09
CA VAL A 660 -26.87 13.69 1.67
C VAL A 660 -26.70 12.72 0.51
N PHE A 661 -25.46 12.34 0.22
CA PHE A 661 -25.14 11.29 -0.76
C PHE A 661 -25.49 9.92 -0.17
N ASN A 662 -26.40 9.16 -0.79
CA ASN A 662 -26.51 7.72 -0.48
C ASN A 662 -25.65 6.87 -1.42
N ALA A 663 -25.14 7.42 -2.53
CA ALA A 663 -24.11 6.80 -3.37
C ALA A 663 -23.40 7.79 -4.31
N GLY A 664 -22.06 7.73 -4.36
CA GLY A 664 -21.22 8.50 -5.31
C GLY A 664 -21.08 9.99 -4.99
N GLY A 665 -20.06 10.64 -5.55
CA GLY A 665 -19.83 12.09 -5.45
C GLY A 665 -19.91 12.76 -6.83
N ALA A 666 -19.87 14.09 -6.89
CA ALA A 666 -19.98 14.81 -8.16
C ALA A 666 -18.88 14.44 -9.19
N SER A 667 -17.75 13.90 -8.72
CA SER A 667 -16.69 13.31 -9.56
C SER A 667 -17.15 12.10 -10.39
N SER A 668 -18.26 11.45 -10.03
CA SER A 668 -18.81 10.30 -10.75
C SER A 668 -19.78 10.66 -11.88
N ILE A 669 -19.97 11.94 -12.21
CA ILE A 669 -20.91 12.37 -13.26
C ILE A 669 -20.32 12.20 -14.66
N ASN A 670 -19.00 12.29 -14.78
CA ASN A 670 -18.26 12.38 -16.03
C ASN A 670 -16.99 11.50 -16.03
N ASP A 671 -16.91 10.53 -15.12
CA ASP A 671 -15.79 9.58 -14.96
C ASP A 671 -15.72 8.50 -16.05
N GLY A 672 -16.60 8.55 -17.05
CA GLY A 672 -16.67 7.54 -18.11
C GLY A 672 -17.24 6.19 -17.69
N ASN A 673 -17.60 6.00 -16.41
CA ASN A 673 -18.03 4.72 -15.88
C ASN A 673 -19.56 4.65 -15.74
N LEU A 674 -20.22 3.92 -16.63
CA LEU A 674 -21.68 3.72 -16.60
C LEU A 674 -22.20 2.88 -15.41
N THR A 675 -21.35 2.54 -14.44
CA THR A 675 -21.73 1.82 -13.22
C THR A 675 -21.66 2.69 -11.97
N THR A 676 -20.98 3.84 -12.03
CA THR A 676 -20.98 4.82 -10.93
C THR A 676 -22.28 5.61 -10.99
N ARG A 677 -22.89 5.83 -9.83
CA ARG A 677 -24.17 6.52 -9.73
C ARG A 677 -24.05 7.65 -8.75
N VAL A 678 -24.72 8.76 -9.06
CA VAL A 678 -24.86 9.90 -8.15
C VAL A 678 -26.31 10.16 -7.84
N ASP A 679 -26.57 10.68 -6.64
CA ASP A 679 -27.90 11.03 -6.19
C ASP A 679 -28.07 12.42 -5.56
N THR A 680 -29.19 13.07 -5.89
CA THR A 680 -29.68 14.25 -5.15
C THR A 680 -30.80 13.87 -4.21
N PHE A 681 -30.77 14.44 -3.00
CA PHE A 681 -31.90 14.42 -2.07
C PHE A 681 -32.39 15.85 -1.83
N ASN A 682 -33.65 16.15 -2.19
CA ASN A 682 -34.20 17.50 -2.09
C ASN A 682 -35.15 17.72 -0.86
N GLY A 683 -35.35 16.70 -0.02
CA GLY A 683 -36.22 16.79 1.17
C GLY A 683 -37.74 16.86 0.94
N GLY A 684 -38.22 16.73 -0.30
CA GLY A 684 -39.64 16.62 -0.64
C GLY A 684 -40.39 17.94 -0.74
N ASN A 685 -39.67 19.03 -0.94
CA ASN A 685 -40.29 20.34 -1.06
C ASN A 685 -40.81 20.58 -2.50
N PRO A 686 -42.10 20.87 -2.72
CA PRO A 686 -42.69 20.94 -4.07
C PRO A 686 -42.11 22.04 -4.99
N GLY A 687 -41.27 22.94 -4.47
CA GLY A 687 -40.67 24.06 -5.19
C GLY A 687 -39.17 23.91 -5.50
N THR A 688 -38.51 22.84 -5.05
CA THR A 688 -37.10 22.60 -5.34
C THR A 688 -36.93 21.92 -6.69
N VAL A 689 -36.03 22.44 -7.51
CA VAL A 689 -35.54 21.78 -8.73
C VAL A 689 -34.13 21.30 -8.49
N SER A 690 -33.76 20.23 -9.18
CA SER A 690 -32.43 19.65 -9.12
C SER A 690 -31.70 19.81 -10.43
N PHE A 691 -30.38 19.81 -10.37
CA PHE A 691 -29.52 19.92 -11.53
C PHE A 691 -28.38 18.92 -11.50
N VAL A 692 -27.95 18.55 -12.70
CA VAL A 692 -26.71 17.82 -12.99
C VAL A 692 -25.98 18.57 -14.10
N GLY A 693 -24.68 18.72 -13.99
CA GLY A 693 -23.91 19.53 -14.93
C GLY A 693 -22.41 19.29 -14.85
N ILE A 694 -21.68 20.06 -15.65
CA ILE A 694 -20.22 20.11 -15.72
C ILE A 694 -19.79 21.58 -15.60
N VAL A 695 -18.71 21.86 -14.87
CA VAL A 695 -18.02 23.16 -14.83
C VAL A 695 -16.57 22.95 -15.19
N TRP A 696 -16.04 23.75 -16.11
CA TRP A 696 -14.65 23.72 -16.55
C TRP A 696 -13.88 24.89 -15.93
N ASP A 697 -12.63 24.65 -15.55
CA ASP A 697 -11.75 25.70 -15.00
C ASP A 697 -11.27 26.68 -16.09
N THR A 698 -11.28 26.24 -17.35
CA THR A 698 -11.03 27.07 -18.53
C THR A 698 -12.28 27.09 -19.44
N PRO A 699 -12.62 28.24 -20.04
CA PRO A 699 -13.79 28.34 -20.92
C PRO A 699 -13.68 27.37 -22.11
N MET A 700 -14.72 26.58 -22.34
CA MET A 700 -14.74 25.58 -23.41
C MET A 700 -14.76 26.27 -24.78
N THR A 701 -13.65 26.19 -25.51
CA THR A 701 -13.50 26.86 -26.82
C THR A 701 -14.15 26.07 -27.96
N ARG A 702 -14.20 24.74 -27.86
CA ARG A 702 -14.90 23.88 -28.84
C ARG A 702 -16.43 24.04 -28.67
N PRO A 703 -17.20 24.29 -29.74
CA PRO A 703 -18.65 24.41 -29.63
C PRO A 703 -19.30 23.09 -29.21
N ILE A 704 -20.08 23.10 -28.13
CA ILE A 704 -20.92 21.98 -27.70
C ILE A 704 -22.24 22.07 -28.45
N GLU A 705 -22.59 21.00 -29.18
CA GLU A 705 -23.84 20.92 -29.94
C GLU A 705 -24.92 20.09 -29.23
N ARG A 706 -24.53 19.16 -28.36
CA ARG A 706 -25.47 18.18 -27.81
C ARG A 706 -25.06 17.69 -26.43
N LEU A 707 -26.02 17.45 -25.55
CA LEU A 707 -25.82 16.73 -24.29
C LEU A 707 -26.48 15.36 -24.37
N GLU A 708 -25.85 14.35 -23.76
CA GLU A 708 -26.46 13.03 -23.52
C GLU A 708 -26.47 12.74 -22.02
N LEU A 709 -27.66 12.53 -21.45
CA LEU A 709 -27.85 12.25 -20.03
C LEU A 709 -28.35 10.81 -19.87
N THR A 710 -27.54 9.97 -19.23
CA THR A 710 -27.90 8.58 -18.91
C THR A 710 -28.45 8.49 -17.49
N HIS A 711 -29.73 8.13 -17.40
CA HIS A 711 -30.47 8.00 -16.16
C HIS A 711 -30.27 6.63 -15.50
N ALA A 712 -30.14 6.64 -14.17
CA ALA A 712 -30.31 5.50 -13.29
C ALA A 712 -31.73 5.53 -12.73
N THR A 713 -32.64 4.73 -13.28
CA THR A 713 -34.03 4.69 -12.84
C THR A 713 -34.26 3.58 -11.82
N PHE A 714 -34.97 3.93 -10.74
CA PHE A 714 -35.29 3.09 -9.60
C PHE A 714 -36.81 2.94 -9.46
N PHE A 715 -37.25 2.06 -8.55
CA PHE A 715 -38.67 1.82 -8.32
C PHE A 715 -39.43 3.04 -7.75
N ASP A 716 -38.70 4.03 -7.26
CA ASP A 716 -39.19 5.17 -6.49
C ASP A 716 -38.64 6.55 -6.92
N GLY A 717 -37.81 6.61 -7.97
CA GLY A 717 -37.24 7.84 -8.52
C GLY A 717 -36.19 7.61 -9.62
N GLY A 718 -35.48 8.67 -10.04
CA GLY A 718 -34.38 8.60 -11.00
C GLY A 718 -34.60 9.35 -12.32
N TRP A 719 -35.65 10.16 -12.42
CA TRP A 719 -36.02 10.91 -13.62
C TRP A 719 -36.53 12.32 -13.28
N PHE A 720 -36.61 13.19 -14.28
CA PHE A 720 -37.26 14.48 -14.22
C PHE A 720 -38.76 14.33 -14.50
N GLY A 721 -39.59 14.81 -13.59
CA GLY A 721 -41.02 14.55 -13.57
C GLY A 721 -41.78 15.43 -12.57
N PRO A 722 -43.09 15.23 -12.43
CA PRO A 722 -43.89 15.85 -11.38
C PRO A 722 -43.49 15.31 -9.99
N ASN A 723 -43.38 16.20 -9.01
CA ASN A 723 -43.09 15.80 -7.62
C ASN A 723 -44.18 14.87 -7.07
N GLY A 724 -43.77 13.74 -6.46
CA GLY A 724 -44.65 12.83 -5.73
C GLY A 724 -45.32 11.73 -6.58
N SER A 725 -44.94 11.54 -7.85
CA SER A 725 -45.39 10.41 -8.68
C SER A 725 -44.43 9.23 -8.55
N GLY A 726 -44.80 8.22 -7.77
CA GLY A 726 -44.05 6.98 -7.64
C GLY A 726 -44.90 5.82 -8.12
N LEU A 727 -44.40 5.12 -9.13
CA LEU A 727 -45.15 4.06 -9.79
C LEU A 727 -44.94 2.68 -9.13
N GLY A 728 -43.83 2.51 -8.39
CA GLY A 728 -43.46 1.26 -7.74
C GLY A 728 -42.61 0.34 -8.62
N ALA A 729 -42.15 -0.78 -8.05
CA ALA A 729 -41.31 -1.74 -8.78
C ALA A 729 -42.12 -2.48 -9.86
N GLY A 730 -41.50 -2.75 -11.01
CA GLY A 730 -42.08 -3.52 -12.12
C GLY A 730 -43.10 -2.77 -12.97
N THR A 731 -43.22 -1.44 -12.84
CA THR A 731 -44.05 -0.59 -13.71
C THR A 731 -43.24 0.04 -14.84
N THR A 732 -43.91 0.77 -15.74
CA THR A 732 -43.28 1.54 -16.82
C THR A 732 -43.63 3.01 -16.69
N LEU A 733 -42.69 3.90 -17.00
CA LEU A 733 -42.93 5.35 -17.07
C LEU A 733 -43.90 5.69 -18.22
N ASP A 734 -44.80 6.65 -18.01
CA ASP A 734 -45.63 7.22 -19.07
C ASP A 734 -45.43 8.74 -19.23
N GLU A 735 -46.07 9.34 -20.24
CA GLU A 735 -45.91 10.77 -20.54
C GLU A 735 -46.37 11.69 -19.39
N ALA A 736 -47.31 11.25 -18.54
CA ALA A 736 -47.76 12.03 -17.40
C ALA A 736 -46.75 12.04 -16.24
N ASP A 737 -45.81 11.11 -16.22
CA ASP A 737 -44.77 10.99 -15.20
C ASP A 737 -43.51 11.83 -15.50
N LEU A 738 -43.45 12.44 -16.69
CA LEU A 738 -42.23 13.06 -17.24
C LEU A 738 -42.41 14.56 -17.46
N ILE A 739 -41.40 15.33 -17.07
CA ILE A 739 -41.29 16.77 -17.39
C ILE A 739 -39.90 16.98 -17.98
N ALA A 740 -39.85 17.45 -19.23
CA ALA A 740 -38.59 17.75 -19.89
C ALA A 740 -37.82 18.83 -19.11
N PRO A 741 -36.56 18.56 -18.72
CA PRO A 741 -35.74 19.54 -18.02
C PRO A 741 -35.22 20.60 -19.00
N THR A 742 -34.74 21.73 -18.46
CA THR A 742 -34.11 22.80 -19.25
C THR A 742 -32.59 22.74 -19.17
N VAL A 743 -31.90 23.31 -20.17
CA VAL A 743 -30.44 23.41 -20.19
C VAL A 743 -30.02 24.84 -19.88
N GLN A 744 -29.00 25.00 -19.03
CA GLN A 744 -28.41 26.29 -18.67
C GLN A 744 -26.90 26.27 -18.83
N ILE A 745 -26.30 27.44 -19.11
CA ILE A 745 -24.85 27.65 -19.19
C ILE A 745 -24.39 28.71 -18.20
N THR A 746 -23.09 28.73 -17.92
CA THR A 746 -22.38 29.78 -17.16
C THR A 746 -21.11 30.21 -17.92
N THR A 747 -20.68 31.45 -17.70
CA THR A 747 -19.43 32.03 -18.22
C THR A 747 -18.65 32.75 -17.10
N ASP A 748 -18.95 32.40 -15.84
CA ASP A 748 -18.36 32.98 -14.64
C ASP A 748 -18.08 31.90 -13.57
N GLY A 749 -17.71 30.69 -14.02
CA GLY A 749 -17.40 29.57 -13.15
C GLY A 749 -18.57 29.07 -12.28
N GLY A 750 -19.82 29.34 -12.69
CA GLY A 750 -21.03 28.88 -12.00
C GLY A 750 -21.65 29.87 -11.03
N ALA A 751 -21.16 31.11 -10.97
CA ALA A 751 -21.75 32.17 -10.15
C ALA A 751 -23.11 32.64 -10.69
N SER A 752 -23.32 32.62 -12.01
CA SER A 752 -24.60 32.88 -12.65
C SER A 752 -24.91 31.89 -13.78
N TRP A 753 -26.21 31.63 -14.00
CA TRP A 753 -26.69 30.63 -14.94
C TRP A 753 -27.79 31.18 -15.85
N THR A 754 -27.66 30.96 -17.16
CA THR A 754 -28.60 31.42 -18.19
C THR A 754 -29.14 30.24 -19.01
N GLU A 755 -30.44 30.20 -19.23
CA GLU A 755 -31.09 29.17 -20.06
C GLU A 755 -30.70 29.30 -21.53
N VAL A 756 -30.45 28.16 -22.19
CA VAL A 756 -30.10 28.10 -23.62
C VAL A 756 -31.18 27.39 -24.44
N PRO A 757 -31.47 27.86 -25.66
CA PRO A 757 -32.40 27.19 -26.55
C PRO A 757 -31.91 25.79 -26.93
N HIS A 758 -32.79 24.80 -26.78
CA HIS A 758 -32.51 23.41 -27.10
C HIS A 758 -33.79 22.66 -27.51
N THR A 759 -33.62 21.54 -28.21
CA THR A 759 -34.65 20.51 -28.35
C THR A 759 -34.22 19.26 -27.59
N THR A 760 -35.17 18.41 -27.18
CA THR A 760 -34.85 17.19 -26.45
C THR A 760 -35.82 16.06 -26.81
N ASP A 761 -35.30 14.82 -26.83
CA ASP A 761 -36.09 13.59 -26.93
C ASP A 761 -36.47 13.03 -25.55
N TYR A 762 -36.24 13.77 -24.46
CA TYR A 762 -36.41 13.31 -23.07
C TYR A 762 -37.69 12.50 -22.82
N VAL A 763 -38.84 13.07 -23.17
CA VAL A 763 -40.14 12.45 -22.94
C VAL A 763 -40.32 11.21 -23.82
N GLU A 764 -39.86 11.26 -25.07
CA GLU A 764 -39.93 10.13 -26.00
C GLU A 764 -39.02 8.97 -25.55
N ALA A 765 -37.80 9.27 -25.10
CA ALA A 765 -36.82 8.30 -24.67
C ALA A 765 -37.25 7.53 -23.41
N LEU A 766 -37.91 8.21 -22.46
CA LEU A 766 -38.31 7.62 -21.18
C LEU A 766 -39.73 7.03 -21.19
N THR A 767 -40.59 7.41 -22.14
CA THR A 767 -41.95 6.84 -22.22
C THR A 767 -41.90 5.35 -22.54
N GLY A 768 -42.52 4.53 -21.69
CA GLY A 768 -42.53 3.07 -21.78
C GLY A 768 -41.30 2.39 -21.17
N HIS A 769 -40.34 3.15 -20.63
CA HIS A 769 -39.16 2.59 -19.96
C HIS A 769 -39.56 1.86 -18.67
N ALA A 770 -39.07 0.64 -18.49
CA ALA A 770 -39.42 -0.21 -17.36
C ALA A 770 -38.56 0.08 -16.13
N LEU A 771 -39.21 0.27 -14.98
CA LEU A 771 -38.56 0.37 -13.67
C LEU A 771 -38.12 -1.02 -13.18
N PRO A 772 -37.16 -1.11 -12.24
CA PRO A 772 -36.67 -2.39 -11.72
C PRO A 772 -37.80 -3.30 -11.21
N GLU A 773 -37.73 -4.61 -11.52
CA GLU A 773 -38.80 -5.58 -11.20
C GLU A 773 -39.03 -5.76 -9.69
N VAL A 774 -37.99 -5.55 -8.88
CA VAL A 774 -38.05 -5.66 -7.41
C VAL A 774 -37.62 -4.35 -6.77
N ALA A 775 -38.27 -4.01 -5.65
CA ALA A 775 -37.84 -2.89 -4.82
C ALA A 775 -36.40 -3.12 -4.36
N PHE A 776 -35.55 -2.10 -4.44
CA PHE A 776 -34.11 -2.18 -4.19
C PHE A 776 -33.33 -3.15 -5.10
N GLY A 777 -33.86 -3.48 -6.29
CA GLY A 777 -33.14 -4.20 -7.34
C GLY A 777 -32.13 -3.33 -8.10
N ALA A 778 -31.40 -3.93 -9.04
CA ALA A 778 -30.50 -3.19 -9.91
C ALA A 778 -31.27 -2.13 -10.73
N PRO A 779 -30.77 -0.88 -10.81
CA PRO A 779 -31.42 0.17 -11.59
C PRO A 779 -31.45 -0.18 -13.09
N THR A 780 -32.44 0.35 -13.80
CA THR A 780 -32.51 0.27 -15.26
C THR A 780 -32.02 1.58 -15.88
N THR A 781 -31.37 1.50 -17.04
CA THR A 781 -30.70 2.62 -17.71
C THR A 781 -31.47 3.10 -18.94
N VAL A 782 -31.49 4.43 -19.14
CA VAL A 782 -32.04 5.06 -20.34
C VAL A 782 -31.33 6.39 -20.60
N THR A 783 -31.02 6.69 -21.86
CA THR A 783 -30.29 7.90 -22.25
C THR A 783 -31.21 8.85 -23.01
N ALA A 784 -31.26 10.10 -22.55
CA ALA A 784 -31.94 11.21 -23.21
C ALA A 784 -30.93 12.20 -23.82
N ARG A 785 -31.35 12.88 -24.89
CA ARG A 785 -30.51 13.81 -25.66
C ARG A 785 -31.08 15.22 -25.65
N PHE A 786 -30.19 16.19 -25.62
CA PHE A 786 -30.52 17.62 -25.66
C PHE A 786 -29.69 18.29 -26.76
N GLN A 787 -30.32 18.67 -27.85
CA GLN A 787 -29.67 19.33 -28.99
C GLN A 787 -29.70 20.85 -28.78
N LEU A 788 -28.53 21.48 -28.72
CA LEU A 788 -28.37 22.93 -28.57
C LEU A 788 -28.47 23.59 -29.95
N THR A 789 -29.23 24.68 -30.07
CA THR A 789 -29.36 25.41 -31.35
C THR A 789 -29.41 26.93 -31.11
N PRO A 790 -28.36 27.69 -31.46
CA PRO A 790 -27.08 27.23 -32.03
C PRO A 790 -26.20 26.46 -31.01
N PRO A 791 -25.16 25.73 -31.47
CA PRO A 791 -24.12 25.22 -30.58
C PRO A 791 -23.51 26.33 -29.71
N VAL A 792 -23.13 26.00 -28.48
CA VAL A 792 -22.61 26.95 -27.48
C VAL A 792 -21.10 26.81 -27.34
N THR A 793 -20.38 27.91 -27.19
CA THR A 793 -18.91 27.97 -27.06
C THR A 793 -18.53 29.12 -26.13
N GLY A 794 -17.33 29.07 -25.55
CA GLY A 794 -16.83 30.05 -24.59
C GLY A 794 -17.58 30.02 -23.26
N ILE A 795 -17.98 28.83 -22.82
CA ILE A 795 -18.71 28.62 -21.57
C ILE A 795 -17.84 27.94 -20.53
N ASP A 796 -18.02 28.31 -19.26
CA ASP A 796 -17.30 27.73 -18.12
C ASP A 796 -18.10 26.62 -17.47
N GLY A 797 -19.33 26.36 -17.94
CA GLY A 797 -20.14 25.28 -17.43
C GLY A 797 -21.49 25.16 -18.11
N ILE A 798 -22.06 23.95 -18.02
CA ILE A 798 -23.37 23.60 -18.58
C ILE A 798 -24.08 22.64 -17.61
N ARG A 799 -25.40 22.81 -17.45
CA ARG A 799 -26.21 21.94 -16.59
C ARG A 799 -27.60 21.71 -17.14
N ILE A 800 -28.18 20.58 -16.78
CA ILE A 800 -29.58 20.22 -16.98
C ILE A 800 -30.31 20.44 -15.65
N LEU A 801 -31.43 21.15 -15.68
CA LEU A 801 -32.20 21.58 -14.51
C LEU A 801 -33.67 21.17 -14.68
N GLY A 802 -34.25 20.50 -13.68
CA GLY A 802 -35.67 20.10 -13.74
C GLY A 802 -36.26 19.74 -12.40
N THR A 803 -37.59 19.57 -12.37
CA THR A 803 -38.30 18.99 -11.22
C THR A 803 -38.12 17.47 -11.21
N GLU A 804 -38.02 16.87 -10.03
CA GLU A 804 -37.77 15.44 -9.88
C GLU A 804 -39.07 14.63 -9.83
N GLY A 805 -39.12 13.48 -10.50
CA GLY A 805 -40.21 12.50 -10.37
C GLY A 805 -39.89 11.43 -9.31
N GLY A 806 -40.91 10.86 -8.66
CA GLY A 806 -40.74 9.79 -7.64
C GLY A 806 -41.51 9.97 -6.33
N THR A 807 -41.63 8.91 -5.51
CA THR A 807 -42.25 8.94 -4.15
C THR A 807 -41.29 8.70 -3.00
N ALA A 808 -40.08 8.19 -3.23
CA ALA A 808 -39.15 8.01 -2.11
C ALA A 808 -38.53 9.35 -1.73
N SER A 809 -38.77 9.70 -0.47
CA SER A 809 -38.06 10.66 0.37
C SER A 809 -37.99 12.12 -0.07
N GLY A 810 -38.32 12.46 -1.32
CA GLY A 810 -38.49 13.85 -1.72
C GLY A 810 -38.28 14.18 -3.19
N GLY A 811 -37.68 13.28 -3.94
CA GLY A 811 -37.16 13.59 -5.26
C GLY A 811 -35.71 13.14 -5.28
N PHE A 812 -35.43 12.23 -6.20
CA PHE A 812 -34.15 11.61 -6.38
C PHE A 812 -33.85 11.61 -7.88
N ILE A 813 -32.73 12.23 -8.27
CA ILE A 813 -32.15 12.06 -9.60
C ILE A 813 -31.02 11.03 -9.47
N GLY A 814 -31.19 9.90 -10.15
CA GLY A 814 -30.12 8.93 -10.36
C GLY A 814 -29.51 9.20 -11.72
N VAL A 815 -28.23 9.58 -11.75
CA VAL A 815 -27.48 9.76 -13.00
C VAL A 815 -26.30 8.81 -13.00
N PHE A 816 -26.13 8.12 -14.13
CA PHE A 816 -24.92 7.36 -14.42
C PHE A 816 -23.88 8.21 -15.12
N GLN A 817 -24.29 9.06 -16.07
CA GLN A 817 -23.34 9.87 -16.82
C GLN A 817 -24.00 11.08 -17.48
N LEU A 818 -23.30 12.21 -17.51
CA LEU A 818 -23.56 13.33 -18.41
C LEU A 818 -22.41 13.49 -19.39
N ALA A 819 -22.70 13.38 -20.70
CA ALA A 819 -21.75 13.63 -21.78
C ALA A 819 -22.06 14.96 -22.48
N THR A 820 -21.02 15.72 -22.82
CA THR A 820 -21.11 16.99 -23.56
C THR A 820 -20.43 16.79 -24.92
N ILE A 821 -21.20 16.82 -26.00
CA ILE A 821 -20.72 16.43 -27.32
C ILE A 821 -20.37 17.68 -28.12
N ALA A 822 -19.08 17.81 -28.46
CA ALA A 822 -18.58 18.88 -29.31
C ALA A 822 -18.93 18.67 -30.78
N VAL A 823 -19.01 19.77 -31.53
CA VAL A 823 -19.06 19.78 -32.98
C VAL A 823 -17.74 19.23 -33.50
N LEU A 824 -17.77 18.03 -34.08
CA LEU A 824 -16.60 17.46 -34.73
C LEU A 824 -16.28 18.21 -36.03
N PRO A 825 -15.00 18.39 -36.40
CA PRO A 825 -14.62 18.88 -37.71
C PRO A 825 -15.23 17.97 -38.77
N ALA A 826 -15.65 18.56 -39.90
CA ALA A 826 -16.33 17.87 -40.99
C ALA A 826 -15.52 16.73 -41.66
N SER A 827 -14.33 16.42 -41.16
CA SER A 827 -13.40 15.39 -41.63
C SER A 827 -13.51 14.04 -40.90
N GLY A 828 -14.28 13.91 -39.83
CA GLY A 828 -14.44 12.63 -39.10
C GLY A 828 -15.68 11.82 -39.49
N VAL A 829 -15.58 10.48 -39.48
CA VAL A 829 -16.75 9.58 -39.48
C VAL A 829 -16.78 8.86 -38.14
N ARG A 830 -17.86 9.04 -37.37
CA ARG A 830 -18.00 8.40 -36.07
C ARG A 830 -18.58 7.00 -36.22
N LEU A 831 -17.81 5.96 -35.84
CA LEU A 831 -18.35 4.62 -35.62
C LEU A 831 -19.17 4.63 -34.33
N LEU A 832 -20.44 4.24 -34.43
CA LEU A 832 -21.42 4.32 -33.34
C LEU A 832 -21.63 2.98 -32.63
N ASN A 833 -21.53 1.88 -33.37
CA ASN A 833 -21.79 0.55 -32.87
C ASN A 833 -21.06 -0.48 -33.74
N VAL A 834 -20.52 -1.52 -33.12
CA VAL A 834 -20.00 -2.72 -33.78
C VAL A 834 -20.52 -3.93 -33.02
N GLY A 835 -21.21 -4.82 -33.71
CA GLY A 835 -21.80 -6.00 -33.09
C GLY A 835 -22.07 -7.12 -34.07
N ILE A 836 -22.50 -8.27 -33.55
CA ILE A 836 -22.95 -9.40 -34.35
C ILE A 836 -24.47 -9.45 -34.30
N GLU A 837 -25.12 -9.33 -35.45
CA GLU A 837 -26.58 -9.42 -35.57
C GLU A 837 -26.95 -10.27 -36.78
N GLY A 838 -27.81 -11.27 -36.58
CA GLY A 838 -28.23 -12.16 -37.67
C GLY A 838 -27.10 -13.01 -38.29
N GLY A 839 -25.99 -13.22 -37.57
CA GLY A 839 -24.83 -13.99 -38.07
C GLY A 839 -23.91 -13.18 -39.00
N GLN A 840 -24.04 -11.86 -39.00
CA GLN A 840 -23.15 -10.94 -39.71
C GLN A 840 -22.54 -9.95 -38.72
N ILE A 841 -21.33 -9.48 -39.01
CA ILE A 841 -20.74 -8.33 -38.35
C ILE A 841 -21.49 -7.11 -38.88
N ARG A 842 -22.11 -6.33 -37.99
CA ARG A 842 -22.80 -5.08 -38.30
C ARG A 842 -22.02 -3.95 -37.65
N PHE A 843 -21.74 -2.91 -38.42
CA PHE A 843 -21.21 -1.66 -37.89
C PHE A 843 -22.01 -0.46 -38.39
N GLU A 844 -22.22 0.50 -37.48
CA GLU A 844 -22.97 1.71 -37.71
C GLU A 844 -22.08 2.94 -37.61
N PHE A 845 -22.33 3.94 -38.44
CA PHE A 845 -21.64 5.21 -38.37
C PHE A 845 -22.52 6.38 -38.83
N ASP A 846 -22.27 7.57 -38.30
CA ASP A 846 -22.93 8.78 -38.80
C ASP A 846 -22.26 9.25 -40.09
N SER A 847 -23.05 9.52 -41.13
CA SER A 847 -22.52 9.98 -42.42
C SER A 847 -22.61 11.49 -42.57
N THR A 848 -21.62 12.07 -43.24
CA THR A 848 -21.53 13.51 -43.51
C THR A 848 -22.20 13.83 -44.83
N THR A 849 -23.18 14.74 -44.82
CA THR A 849 -23.90 15.15 -46.04
C THR A 849 -22.94 15.61 -47.13
N GLY A 850 -22.97 14.93 -48.28
CA GLY A 850 -22.15 15.28 -49.45
C GLY A 850 -20.74 14.67 -49.46
N VAL A 851 -20.37 13.87 -48.45
CA VAL A 851 -19.10 13.13 -48.41
C VAL A 851 -19.35 11.66 -48.77
N SER A 852 -18.42 11.02 -49.48
CA SER A 852 -18.48 9.57 -49.75
C SER A 852 -17.54 8.84 -48.79
N HIS A 853 -18.08 7.96 -47.96
CA HIS A 853 -17.33 7.25 -46.93
C HIS A 853 -16.87 5.90 -47.45
N GLY A 854 -15.56 5.65 -47.46
CA GLY A 854 -14.96 4.37 -47.79
C GLY A 854 -14.90 3.46 -46.57
N VAL A 855 -15.47 2.28 -46.64
CA VAL A 855 -15.29 1.24 -45.62
C VAL A 855 -14.16 0.32 -46.06
N GLN A 856 -13.22 0.06 -45.17
CA GLN A 856 -12.04 -0.76 -45.43
C GLN A 856 -11.85 -1.82 -44.33
N TYR A 857 -11.11 -2.88 -44.64
CA TYR A 857 -10.77 -3.93 -43.69
C TYR A 857 -9.32 -4.43 -43.82
N LYS A 858 -8.78 -5.05 -42.77
CA LYS A 858 -7.53 -5.84 -42.78
C LYS A 858 -7.63 -7.05 -41.85
N GLU A 859 -6.84 -8.10 -42.09
CA GLU A 859 -6.88 -9.38 -41.35
C GLU A 859 -5.84 -9.48 -40.21
N ALA A 860 -4.97 -8.47 -40.05
CA ALA A 860 -3.96 -8.40 -38.99
C ALA A 860 -3.61 -6.94 -38.64
N LEU A 861 -3.21 -6.67 -37.38
CA LEU A 861 -2.77 -5.33 -36.95
C LEU A 861 -1.40 -4.95 -37.52
N SER A 862 -0.47 -5.90 -37.63
CA SER A 862 0.83 -5.75 -38.31
C SER A 862 0.66 -5.19 -39.73
N ASP A 863 1.58 -4.34 -40.22
CA ASP A 863 1.76 -3.64 -41.52
C ASP A 863 1.05 -4.15 -42.82
N ALA A 864 -0.16 -4.67 -42.71
CA ALA A 864 -0.98 -5.16 -43.79
C ALA A 864 -1.79 -4.00 -44.36
N ALA A 865 -1.71 -3.83 -45.68
CA ALA A 865 -2.45 -2.78 -46.38
C ALA A 865 -3.97 -2.97 -46.22
N TRP A 866 -4.67 -1.86 -45.96
CA TRP A 866 -6.12 -1.81 -45.89
C TRP A 866 -6.76 -2.15 -47.24
N GLN A 867 -7.73 -3.06 -47.23
CA GLN A 867 -8.50 -3.47 -48.41
C GLN A 867 -9.85 -2.76 -48.43
N SER A 868 -10.32 -2.37 -49.62
CA SER A 868 -11.64 -1.75 -49.77
C SER A 868 -12.75 -2.78 -49.59
N HIS A 869 -13.75 -2.46 -48.77
CA HIS A 869 -14.97 -3.25 -48.58
C HIS A 869 -16.15 -2.63 -49.35
N SER A 870 -16.50 -1.37 -49.05
CA SER A 870 -17.65 -0.69 -49.65
C SER A 870 -17.49 0.83 -49.66
N THR A 871 -18.36 1.54 -50.38
CA THR A 871 -18.44 3.01 -50.32
C THR A 871 -19.89 3.40 -50.06
N VAL A 872 -20.09 4.33 -49.12
CA VAL A 872 -21.41 4.79 -48.68
C VAL A 872 -21.51 6.29 -48.88
N ALA A 873 -22.52 6.74 -49.62
CA ALA A 873 -22.80 8.16 -49.77
C ALA A 873 -23.39 8.74 -48.48
N GLY A 874 -22.85 9.87 -48.03
CA GLY A 874 -23.31 10.54 -46.82
C GLY A 874 -24.40 11.57 -47.09
N ASP A 875 -25.43 11.50 -46.26
CA ASP A 875 -26.64 12.35 -46.33
C ASP A 875 -27.00 12.94 -44.96
N GLY A 876 -26.08 12.89 -43.99
CA GLY A 876 -26.32 13.40 -42.64
C GLY A 876 -27.04 12.40 -41.73
N THR A 877 -27.31 11.17 -42.22
CA THR A 877 -27.99 10.14 -41.44
C THR A 877 -27.06 8.99 -41.06
N ARG A 878 -27.48 8.21 -40.06
CA ARG A 878 -26.82 6.97 -39.67
C ARG A 878 -26.80 5.97 -40.83
N LYS A 879 -25.64 5.37 -41.05
CA LYS A 879 -25.41 4.31 -42.02
C LYS A 879 -25.08 3.02 -41.30
N THR A 880 -25.44 1.91 -41.94
CA THR A 880 -25.16 0.57 -41.47
C THR A 880 -24.48 -0.20 -42.60
N VAL A 881 -23.38 -0.87 -42.29
CA VAL A 881 -22.69 -1.78 -43.20
C VAL A 881 -22.49 -3.12 -42.49
N THR A 882 -22.59 -4.19 -43.26
CA THR A 882 -22.49 -5.56 -42.76
C THR A 882 -21.40 -6.34 -43.49
N ASP A 883 -20.68 -7.20 -42.77
CA ASP A 883 -19.77 -8.20 -43.34
C ASP A 883 -20.09 -9.60 -42.78
N ALA A 884 -19.68 -10.65 -43.49
CA ALA A 884 -19.82 -12.03 -43.04
C ALA A 884 -18.83 -12.34 -41.90
N ILE A 885 -19.26 -13.16 -40.94
CA ILE A 885 -18.37 -13.67 -39.89
C ILE A 885 -17.40 -14.69 -40.52
N GLY A 886 -16.12 -14.33 -40.55
CA GLY A 886 -15.02 -15.20 -40.99
C GLY A 886 -14.42 -16.05 -39.86
N ALA A 887 -13.51 -16.96 -40.20
CA ALA A 887 -12.74 -17.76 -39.24
C ALA A 887 -11.50 -17.02 -38.69
N THR A 888 -11.23 -15.81 -39.18
CA THR A 888 -10.07 -14.97 -38.84
C THR A 888 -10.54 -13.64 -38.26
N GLN A 889 -9.75 -13.07 -37.36
CA GLN A 889 -9.98 -11.73 -36.81
C GLN A 889 -9.81 -10.68 -37.91
N ARG A 890 -10.77 -9.76 -38.04
CA ARG A 890 -10.73 -8.64 -38.98
C ARG A 890 -10.86 -7.31 -38.27
N TYR A 891 -10.14 -6.32 -38.78
CA TYR A 891 -10.19 -4.92 -38.35
C TYR A 891 -10.89 -4.11 -39.44
N TYR A 892 -11.75 -3.19 -39.06
CA TYR A 892 -12.50 -2.33 -39.97
C TYR A 892 -12.22 -0.87 -39.68
N ARG A 893 -12.27 -0.02 -40.72
CA ARG A 893 -12.28 1.43 -40.58
C ARG A 893 -13.21 2.06 -41.60
N VAL A 894 -13.69 3.26 -41.28
CA VAL A 894 -14.36 4.13 -42.24
C VAL A 894 -13.44 5.32 -42.53
N VAL A 895 -13.16 5.56 -43.79
CA VAL A 895 -12.29 6.64 -44.27
C VAL A 895 -13.12 7.65 -45.05
N ASN A 896 -12.79 8.92 -44.89
CA ASN A 896 -13.20 9.96 -45.81
C ASN A 896 -12.22 10.04 -46.99
N PRO A 897 -12.64 10.59 -48.15
CA PRO A 897 -11.79 10.74 -49.34
C PRO A 897 -10.59 11.65 -49.11
#